data_AF-A0A337S3M1-F1
#
_entry.id   AF-A0A337S3M1-F1
#
_cell.length_a   1.000
_cell.length_b   1.000
_cell.length_c   1.000
_cell.angle_alpha   90.00
_cell.angle_beta   90.00
_cell.angle_gamma   90.00
#
_symmetry.space_group_name_H-M   'P 1'
#
loop_
_entity.id
_entity.type
_entity.pdbx_description
1 polymer ?
#
loop_
_entity_poly.entity_id
_entity_poly.type
_entity_poly.pdbx_seq_one_letter_code
_entity_poly.pdbx_strand_id
1 'polypeptide(L)'
;MKVFCGRANPTTGSVEWLEEDEHYDYHQEIARSSYADMLHDKDRVFKPMADAAVKIVEKNGFSDKIKIINKHSTEVTMGPDGDMPCRANILITELFDTELIGEGALPSYEHAHRHLVQENCEAVPHRATVYAQLVESRRMWSWNKLFPIPVHTSCGEQVIVPPLELERCPGAPSVYDIQLNQVSSSDFTVLSDVLPMFSVDFSKQVSSSAACHSRQFEPLASGRAQVVLSWWDIEMDPEGKIKCSMAPFWAHSDPEELQWRDHWMQCVYFLPQEEPVVQGSSIYLVAHHDDYCVWYSLQRTSPEKDRRVYPPRPVCDCQAHLLWNRPRFGEINDQDRTDQYIQALRTVLKPDSVCLCVSDGSLLSLLAHHLGAEQVFTVESSAASHRLMKKIFKANHLEDKINIIEKRPELLTSADLEGKKISLLLGEPFFTTSLLPWHNLYFWYVRTAVDQHLGPGAVVMPQTASLHTVVVEFRDLWRIRSPCGDCEGFDVHIMDDMIKRALDFRESKEAEPHPLWEYPCRCLSEPQQILTFDFRQPVPPHLIHAEGSIELRRPGRSHGAVLWMEYHLTPDSTVSTGLLKSAEDKGDCCWNPHCKQAVYFFTTADPRAPLGGPQTVSYTVDFHPHTGDITMDFSLSDTLDDGQ
;
A
#
# COMPACT_ATOMS: atom_id res chain seq x y z
N MET A 1 16.55 16.84 -19.90
CA MET A 1 16.27 17.05 -18.45
C MET A 1 16.49 15.71 -17.79
N LYS A 2 17.49 15.57 -16.92
CA LYS A 2 17.87 14.26 -16.35
C LYS A 2 16.80 13.84 -15.35
N VAL A 3 16.17 12.69 -15.56
CA VAL A 3 15.18 12.15 -14.64
C VAL A 3 15.88 11.16 -13.72
N PHE A 4 15.57 11.24 -12.44
CA PHE A 4 16.13 10.36 -11.45
C PHE A 4 15.01 9.48 -10.90
N CYS A 5 15.17 8.16 -10.99
CA CYS A 5 14.22 7.21 -10.40
C CYS A 5 14.79 6.70 -9.08
N GLY A 6 14.01 6.84 -8.01
CA GLY A 6 14.36 6.31 -6.70
C GLY A 6 14.14 4.80 -6.67
N ARG A 7 15.20 4.02 -6.49
CA ARG A 7 15.13 2.58 -6.21
C ARG A 7 15.68 2.30 -4.82
N ALA A 8 14.97 1.51 -4.04
CA ALA A 8 15.53 1.01 -2.78
C ALA A 8 16.62 -0.02 -3.11
N ASN A 9 17.85 0.21 -2.67
CA ASN A 9 18.94 -0.75 -2.82
C ASN A 9 18.88 -1.75 -1.64
N PRO A 10 18.62 -3.05 -1.90
CA PRO A 10 18.50 -4.06 -0.85
C PRO A 10 19.81 -4.33 -0.07
N THR A 11 20.98 -4.01 -0.63
CA THR A 11 22.27 -4.16 0.06
C THR A 11 22.63 -2.99 0.97
N THR A 12 22.17 -1.78 0.65
CA THR A 12 22.51 -0.55 1.39
C THR A 12 21.36 0.02 2.21
N GLY A 13 20.14 -0.49 2.01
CA GLY A 13 18.91 0.01 2.63
C GLY A 13 18.58 1.47 2.27
N SER A 14 19.27 2.06 1.29
CA SER A 14 19.05 3.44 0.89
C SER A 14 18.23 3.53 -0.40
N VAL A 15 17.43 4.59 -0.52
CA VAL A 15 16.85 4.97 -1.81
C VAL A 15 17.97 5.60 -2.64
N GLU A 16 18.38 4.89 -3.68
CA GLU A 16 19.36 5.34 -4.65
C GLU A 16 18.63 5.96 -5.84
N TRP A 17 19.11 7.13 -6.27
CA TRP A 17 18.58 7.84 -7.42
C TRP A 17 19.42 7.50 -8.63
N LEU A 18 18.90 6.63 -9.49
CA LEU A 18 19.57 6.27 -10.74
C LEU A 18 19.27 7.35 -11.78
N GLU A 19 20.32 7.87 -12.44
CA GLU A 19 20.18 8.79 -13.57
C GLU A 19 19.68 7.99 -14.78
N GLU A 20 18.46 8.28 -15.21
CA GLU A 20 17.85 7.66 -16.39
C GLU A 20 17.98 8.64 -17.59
N ASP A 21 18.03 8.08 -18.81
CA ASP A 21 18.24 8.79 -20.08
C ASP A 21 17.21 9.92 -20.33
N GLU A 22 17.53 10.87 -21.21
CA GLU A 22 16.61 11.94 -21.65
C GLU A 22 15.33 11.43 -22.35
N HIS A 23 15.26 10.13 -22.67
CA HIS A 23 14.09 9.40 -23.18
C HIS A 23 13.39 8.64 -22.04
N TYR A 24 12.98 9.37 -21.01
CA TYR A 24 12.39 8.82 -19.77
C TYR A 24 11.58 7.55 -20.01
N ASP A 25 12.02 6.46 -19.37
CA ASP A 25 11.45 5.14 -19.54
C ASP A 25 10.08 5.04 -18.84
N TYR A 26 9.05 5.35 -19.62
CA TYR A 26 7.65 5.19 -19.24
C TYR A 26 7.24 3.73 -19.05
N HIS A 27 8.10 2.72 -19.31
CA HIS A 27 7.70 1.31 -19.26
C HIS A 27 7.16 0.91 -17.89
N GLN A 28 7.75 1.33 -16.77
CA GLN A 28 7.21 0.97 -15.45
C GLN A 28 5.88 1.68 -15.15
N GLU A 29 5.72 2.93 -15.58
CA GLU A 29 4.47 3.71 -15.42
C GLU A 29 3.35 3.15 -16.32
N ILE A 30 3.66 2.77 -17.56
CA ILE A 30 2.75 2.08 -18.49
C ILE A 30 2.39 0.69 -17.96
N ALA A 31 3.39 -0.09 -17.55
CA ALA A 31 3.21 -1.46 -17.08
C ALA A 31 2.33 -1.54 -15.83
N ARG A 32 2.44 -0.54 -14.95
CA ARG A 32 1.67 -0.46 -13.70
C ARG A 32 0.46 0.47 -13.77
N SER A 33 0.18 1.02 -14.94
CA SER A 33 -0.97 1.89 -15.12
C SER A 33 -2.27 1.17 -14.81
N SER A 34 -3.25 1.91 -14.30
CA SER A 34 -4.62 1.43 -14.10
C SER A 34 -5.36 1.23 -15.42
N TYR A 35 -4.78 1.59 -16.58
CA TYR A 35 -5.47 1.52 -17.87
C TYR A 35 -5.90 0.10 -18.26
N ALA A 36 -5.26 -0.96 -17.77
CA ALA A 36 -5.77 -2.33 -17.94
C ALA A 36 -7.12 -2.55 -17.22
N ASP A 37 -7.36 -1.83 -16.12
CA ASP A 37 -8.60 -1.84 -15.32
C ASP A 37 -9.59 -0.71 -15.69
N MET A 38 -9.12 0.33 -16.40
CA MET A 38 -9.84 1.62 -16.57
C MET A 38 -10.01 2.06 -18.04
N LEU A 39 -9.08 1.69 -18.93
CA LEU A 39 -8.96 2.05 -20.37
C LEU A 39 -9.21 3.52 -20.82
N HIS A 40 -9.52 4.47 -19.92
CA HIS A 40 -10.00 5.80 -20.30
C HIS A 40 -9.51 6.99 -19.46
N ASP A 41 -8.24 7.05 -19.05
CA ASP A 41 -7.66 8.31 -18.56
C ASP A 41 -6.79 8.98 -19.66
N LYS A 42 -7.17 10.21 -20.04
CA LYS A 42 -6.55 11.03 -21.09
C LYS A 42 -6.03 12.39 -20.61
N ASP A 43 -6.28 12.80 -19.37
CA ASP A 43 -5.82 14.13 -18.89
C ASP A 43 -4.52 14.07 -18.07
N ARG A 44 -3.97 12.88 -17.82
CA ARG A 44 -2.51 12.79 -17.64
C ARG A 44 -1.85 13.15 -18.97
N VAL A 45 -1.08 14.23 -19.02
CA VAL A 45 -0.23 14.59 -20.17
C VAL A 45 0.83 13.54 -20.35
N PHE A 46 0.43 12.41 -20.92
CA PHE A 46 1.21 11.23 -21.00
C PHE A 46 1.34 10.85 -22.45
N LYS A 47 2.42 11.33 -23.05
CA LYS A 47 2.67 11.20 -24.49
C LYS A 47 2.48 9.78 -25.02
N PRO A 48 2.95 8.70 -24.34
CA PRO A 48 2.70 7.34 -24.82
C PRO A 48 1.21 6.99 -24.94
N MET A 49 0.37 7.43 -24.00
CA MET A 49 -1.09 7.21 -24.03
C MET A 49 -1.76 8.04 -25.12
N ALA A 50 -1.32 9.28 -25.34
CA ALA A 50 -1.82 10.09 -26.44
C ALA A 50 -1.50 9.45 -27.81
N ASP A 51 -0.27 8.94 -27.97
CA ASP A 51 0.16 8.24 -29.19
C ASP A 51 -0.60 6.91 -29.38
N ALA A 52 -0.90 6.17 -28.30
CA ALA A 52 -1.76 4.99 -28.35
C ALA A 52 -3.19 5.34 -28.73
N ALA A 53 -3.76 6.40 -28.15
CA ALA A 53 -5.10 6.87 -28.43
C ALA A 53 -5.29 7.26 -29.91
N VAL A 54 -4.31 7.92 -30.54
CA VAL A 54 -4.33 8.22 -31.98
C VAL A 54 -4.46 6.94 -32.79
N LYS A 55 -3.63 5.92 -32.50
CA LYS A 55 -3.64 4.64 -33.21
C LYS A 55 -4.95 3.87 -32.99
N ILE A 56 -5.50 3.87 -31.78
CA ILE A 56 -6.77 3.22 -31.45
C ILE A 56 -7.93 3.89 -32.18
N VAL A 57 -7.98 5.22 -32.20
CA VAL A 57 -9.00 5.99 -32.95
C VAL A 57 -8.96 5.66 -34.44
N GLU A 58 -7.76 5.60 -35.03
CA GLU A 58 -7.58 5.22 -36.44
C GLU A 58 -8.02 3.79 -36.71
N LYS A 59 -7.58 2.85 -35.86
CA LYS A 59 -7.93 1.43 -35.96
C LYS A 59 -9.45 1.19 -35.95
N ASN A 60 -10.17 1.96 -35.15
CA ASN A 60 -11.62 1.86 -35.01
C ASN A 60 -12.41 2.74 -36.01
N GLY A 61 -11.72 3.44 -36.94
CA GLY A 61 -12.37 4.18 -38.02
C GLY A 61 -12.99 5.53 -37.63
N PHE A 62 -12.49 6.17 -36.56
CA PHE A 62 -13.04 7.43 -36.03
C PHE A 62 -12.15 8.66 -36.27
N SER A 63 -11.06 8.54 -37.03
CA SER A 63 -10.09 9.63 -37.25
C SER A 63 -10.70 10.92 -37.83
N ASP A 64 -11.74 10.80 -38.66
CA ASP A 64 -12.40 11.97 -39.26
C ASP A 64 -13.20 12.80 -38.25
N LYS A 65 -13.48 12.25 -37.05
CA LYS A 65 -14.34 12.87 -36.04
C LYS A 65 -13.63 13.14 -34.71
N ILE A 66 -12.52 12.47 -34.44
CA ILE A 66 -11.81 12.56 -33.15
C ILE A 66 -10.40 13.13 -33.37
N LYS A 67 -10.16 14.33 -32.83
CA LYS A 67 -8.84 14.94 -32.76
C LYS A 67 -8.24 14.69 -31.37
N ILE A 68 -7.09 14.03 -31.31
CA ILE A 68 -6.32 13.88 -30.07
C ILE A 68 -5.37 15.07 -29.90
N ILE A 69 -5.40 15.71 -28.73
CA ILE A 69 -4.52 16.82 -28.36
C ILE A 69 -3.68 16.35 -27.18
N ASN A 70 -2.36 16.28 -27.37
CA ASN A 70 -1.43 15.88 -26.31
C ASN A 70 -0.95 17.13 -25.53
N LYS A 71 -1.83 17.66 -24.68
CA LYS A 71 -1.60 18.80 -23.78
C LYS A 71 -2.39 18.59 -22.50
N HIS A 72 -2.02 19.28 -21.42
CA HIS A 72 -2.91 19.33 -20.26
C HIS A 72 -4.16 20.13 -20.62
N SER A 73 -5.33 19.76 -20.10
CA SER A 73 -6.59 20.45 -20.43
C SER A 73 -6.54 21.95 -20.09
N THR A 74 -5.76 22.34 -19.07
CA THR A 74 -5.52 23.75 -18.68
C THR A 74 -4.61 24.54 -19.63
N GLU A 75 -3.97 23.87 -20.59
CA GLU A 75 -3.12 24.47 -21.62
C GLU A 75 -3.80 24.50 -23.00
N VAL A 76 -5.00 23.90 -23.10
CA VAL A 76 -5.79 23.87 -24.34
C VAL A 76 -6.36 25.27 -24.59
N THR A 77 -6.22 25.74 -25.82
CA THR A 77 -6.62 27.09 -26.21
C THR A 77 -7.67 27.12 -27.33
N MET A 78 -8.46 28.18 -27.32
CA MET A 78 -9.50 28.47 -28.31
C MET A 78 -8.99 29.43 -29.38
N GLY A 79 -9.42 29.24 -30.64
CA GLY A 79 -9.25 30.25 -31.71
C GLY A 79 -8.62 29.70 -32.99
N PRO A 80 -8.35 30.56 -34.00
CA PRO A 80 -7.85 30.14 -35.30
C PRO A 80 -6.50 29.40 -35.25
N ASP A 81 -5.62 29.82 -34.34
CA ASP A 81 -4.31 29.19 -34.08
C ASP A 81 -4.35 28.29 -32.83
N GLY A 82 -5.54 28.09 -32.26
CA GLY A 82 -5.76 27.30 -31.05
C GLY A 82 -5.96 25.82 -31.33
N ASP A 83 -6.14 25.07 -30.25
CA ASP A 83 -6.35 23.63 -30.30
C ASP A 83 -7.79 23.27 -30.71
N MET A 84 -8.75 24.11 -30.28
CA MET A 84 -10.19 23.93 -30.52
C MET A 84 -10.79 25.10 -31.34
N PRO A 85 -11.62 24.79 -32.36
CA PRO A 85 -12.22 25.82 -33.21
C PRO A 85 -13.42 26.53 -32.57
N CYS A 86 -14.18 25.83 -31.73
CA CYS A 86 -15.32 26.37 -30.99
C CYS A 86 -15.46 25.68 -29.61
N ARG A 87 -16.16 26.32 -28.67
CA ARG A 87 -16.42 25.74 -27.35
C ARG A 87 -17.29 24.49 -27.48
N ALA A 88 -16.96 23.44 -26.72
CA ALA A 88 -17.74 22.21 -26.67
C ALA A 88 -19.07 22.42 -25.93
N ASN A 89 -20.08 21.64 -26.29
CA ASN A 89 -21.39 21.64 -25.63
C ASN A 89 -21.66 20.35 -24.82
N ILE A 90 -20.77 19.36 -24.91
CA ILE A 90 -20.76 18.15 -24.09
C ILE A 90 -19.36 17.99 -23.51
N LEU A 91 -19.25 17.91 -22.18
CA LEU A 91 -18.01 17.70 -21.44
C LEU A 91 -17.99 16.27 -20.90
N ILE A 92 -17.06 15.45 -21.36
CA ILE A 92 -16.90 14.07 -20.91
C ILE A 92 -15.53 13.95 -20.26
N THR A 93 -15.48 13.52 -19.01
CA THR A 93 -14.21 13.26 -18.34
C THR A 93 -14.31 12.05 -17.41
N GLU A 94 -13.17 11.47 -17.14
CA GLU A 94 -12.98 10.44 -16.13
C GLU A 94 -11.62 10.74 -15.49
N LEU A 95 -11.65 11.62 -14.48
CA LEU A 95 -10.49 12.21 -13.78
C LEU A 95 -10.55 11.97 -12.29
N PHE A 96 -11.21 10.88 -11.93
CA PHE A 96 -11.61 10.62 -10.58
C PHE A 96 -10.65 9.58 -10.02
N ASP A 97 -10.21 9.80 -8.80
CA ASP A 97 -9.48 8.82 -8.01
C ASP A 97 -10.37 8.34 -6.86
N THR A 98 -9.79 7.56 -5.95
CA THR A 98 -10.49 7.12 -4.74
C THR A 98 -11.00 8.29 -3.88
N GLU A 99 -10.31 9.45 -3.86
CA GLU A 99 -10.78 10.68 -3.19
C GLU A 99 -11.77 11.53 -4.03
N LEU A 100 -12.15 11.10 -5.24
CA LEU A 100 -12.88 11.84 -6.29
C LEU A 100 -12.08 12.99 -6.92
N ILE A 101 -11.40 13.79 -6.09
CA ILE A 101 -10.78 15.06 -6.49
C ILE A 101 -9.25 15.02 -6.50
N GLY A 102 -8.61 13.93 -6.07
CA GLY A 102 -7.17 13.83 -5.83
C GLY A 102 -6.31 13.88 -7.10
N GLU A 103 -6.92 13.63 -8.26
CA GLU A 103 -6.27 13.78 -9.57
C GLU A 103 -6.61 15.11 -10.28
N GLY A 104 -7.15 16.08 -9.54
CA GLY A 104 -7.34 17.43 -10.06
C GLY A 104 -8.61 17.62 -10.88
N ALA A 105 -9.65 16.82 -10.60
CA ALA A 105 -10.97 17.02 -11.21
C ALA A 105 -11.46 18.48 -11.04
N LEU A 106 -11.42 19.04 -9.83
CA LEU A 106 -11.92 20.39 -9.56
C LEU A 106 -11.24 21.48 -10.40
N PRO A 107 -9.90 21.64 -10.41
CA PRO A 107 -9.24 22.65 -11.24
C PRO A 107 -9.43 22.40 -12.75
N SER A 108 -9.46 21.14 -13.20
CA SER A 108 -9.69 20.80 -14.61
C SER A 108 -11.09 21.20 -15.08
N TYR A 109 -12.13 20.86 -14.32
CA TYR A 109 -13.50 21.30 -14.60
C TYR A 109 -13.65 22.82 -14.48
N GLU A 110 -13.01 23.45 -13.48
CA GLU A 110 -13.04 24.90 -13.32
C GLU A 110 -12.50 25.61 -14.57
N HIS A 111 -11.35 25.17 -15.10
CA HIS A 111 -10.77 25.69 -16.33
C HIS A 111 -11.65 25.42 -17.56
N ALA A 112 -12.14 24.19 -17.70
CA ALA A 112 -12.98 23.79 -18.85
C ALA A 112 -14.23 24.68 -18.96
N HIS A 113 -14.94 24.92 -17.86
CA HIS A 113 -16.10 25.83 -17.81
C HIS A 113 -15.75 27.26 -18.19
N ARG A 114 -14.62 27.78 -17.71
CA ARG A 114 -14.18 29.15 -18.04
C ARG A 114 -13.79 29.30 -19.51
N HIS A 115 -13.13 28.32 -20.11
CA HIS A 115 -12.40 28.51 -21.37
C HIS A 115 -12.87 27.64 -22.54
N LEU A 116 -13.35 26.42 -22.29
CA LEU A 116 -13.47 25.38 -23.30
C LEU A 116 -14.91 24.95 -23.62
N VAL A 117 -15.87 25.16 -22.72
CA VAL A 117 -17.27 24.73 -22.92
C VAL A 117 -18.26 25.89 -22.95
N GLN A 118 -19.43 25.65 -23.53
CA GLN A 118 -20.55 26.59 -23.60
C GLN A 118 -21.27 26.68 -22.25
N GLU A 119 -21.99 27.78 -22.01
CA GLU A 119 -22.94 27.84 -20.89
C GLU A 119 -24.03 26.76 -21.07
N ASN A 120 -24.39 26.07 -19.99
CA ASN A 120 -25.33 24.94 -19.99
C ASN A 120 -24.88 23.76 -20.88
N CYS A 121 -23.58 23.48 -20.93
CA CYS A 121 -23.11 22.24 -21.55
C CYS A 121 -23.66 21.02 -20.79
N GLU A 122 -23.90 19.93 -21.51
CA GLU A 122 -24.11 18.63 -20.88
C GLU A 122 -22.77 18.12 -20.33
N ALA A 123 -22.79 17.42 -19.20
CA ALA A 123 -21.60 16.83 -18.61
C ALA A 123 -21.83 15.34 -18.32
N VAL A 124 -20.81 14.52 -18.60
CA VAL A 124 -20.77 13.10 -18.26
C VAL A 124 -19.45 12.82 -17.52
N PRO A 125 -19.50 12.50 -16.21
CA PRO A 125 -20.70 12.45 -15.38
C PRO A 125 -21.36 13.82 -15.19
N HIS A 126 -22.66 13.82 -14.88
CA HIS A 126 -23.42 15.05 -14.63
C HIS A 126 -23.16 15.60 -13.22
N ARG A 127 -23.08 14.70 -12.24
CA ARG A 127 -22.87 15.07 -10.83
C ARG A 127 -22.14 13.96 -10.07
N ALA A 128 -21.30 14.33 -9.11
CA ALA A 128 -20.77 13.42 -8.09
C ALA A 128 -21.33 13.75 -6.71
N THR A 129 -21.45 12.76 -5.83
CA THR A 129 -21.70 12.97 -4.39
C THR A 129 -20.69 12.19 -3.56
N VAL A 130 -20.02 12.87 -2.62
CA VAL A 130 -19.14 12.26 -1.63
C VAL A 130 -19.92 11.93 -0.36
N TYR A 131 -19.81 10.69 0.09
CA TYR A 131 -20.45 10.16 1.27
C TYR A 131 -19.44 9.92 2.39
N ALA A 132 -19.91 9.97 3.63
CA ALA A 132 -19.11 9.63 4.80
C ALA A 132 -19.93 8.82 5.81
N GLN A 133 -19.27 7.91 6.51
CA GLN A 133 -19.84 7.14 7.61
C GLN A 133 -18.85 7.11 8.78
N LEU A 134 -19.30 7.55 9.95
CA LEU A 134 -18.51 7.56 11.17
C LEU A 134 -18.53 6.18 11.83
N VAL A 135 -17.37 5.67 12.21
CA VAL A 135 -17.23 4.36 12.87
C VAL A 135 -16.25 4.40 14.05
N GLU A 136 -16.47 3.49 14.99
CA GLU A 136 -15.48 3.06 15.99
C GLU A 136 -14.77 1.81 15.44
N SER A 137 -13.45 1.78 15.40
CA SER A 137 -12.70 0.60 14.95
C SER A 137 -11.32 0.56 15.55
N ARG A 138 -11.07 -0.40 16.45
CA ARG A 138 -9.74 -0.63 17.01
C ARG A 138 -8.73 -1.00 15.92
N ARG A 139 -9.12 -1.85 14.96
CA ARG A 139 -8.27 -2.27 13.85
C ARG A 139 -7.84 -1.07 13.01
N MET A 140 -8.77 -0.26 12.52
CA MET A 140 -8.43 0.86 11.65
C MET A 140 -7.72 1.99 12.43
N TRP A 141 -8.15 2.27 13.67
CA TRP A 141 -7.48 3.27 14.52
C TRP A 141 -6.03 2.89 14.84
N SER A 142 -5.70 1.60 14.87
CA SER A 142 -4.32 1.10 15.02
C SER A 142 -3.41 1.49 13.86
N TRP A 143 -3.94 1.85 12.69
CA TRP A 143 -3.15 2.36 11.57
C TRP A 143 -2.76 3.83 11.72
N ASN A 144 -3.30 4.52 12.73
CA ASN A 144 -3.05 5.94 13.00
C ASN A 144 -2.47 6.18 14.39
N LYS A 145 -2.73 5.34 15.39
CA LYS A 145 -2.23 5.54 16.76
C LYS A 145 -1.40 4.35 17.21
N LEU A 146 -0.28 4.63 17.88
CA LEU A 146 0.44 3.61 18.62
C LEU A 146 -0.30 3.37 19.94
N PHE A 147 -0.68 2.14 20.21
CA PHE A 147 -1.30 1.72 21.45
C PHE A 147 -0.25 1.37 22.50
N PRO A 148 -0.61 1.40 23.79
CA PRO A 148 0.25 0.84 24.83
C PRO A 148 0.49 -0.65 24.59
N ILE A 149 1.74 -1.09 24.68
CA ILE A 149 2.16 -2.47 24.42
C ILE A 149 2.55 -3.12 25.75
N PRO A 150 1.71 -4.01 26.31
CA PRO A 150 2.08 -4.78 27.49
C PRO A 150 3.26 -5.73 27.20
N VAL A 151 4.16 -5.84 28.18
CA VAL A 151 5.34 -6.70 28.17
C VAL A 151 5.42 -7.43 29.50
N HIS A 152 5.27 -8.75 29.47
CA HIS A 152 5.39 -9.57 30.68
C HIS A 152 6.88 -9.82 31.01
N THR A 153 7.35 -9.28 32.13
CA THR A 153 8.73 -9.44 32.62
C THR A 153 8.79 -10.32 33.87
N SER A 154 9.99 -10.71 34.29
CA SER A 154 10.21 -11.42 35.57
C SER A 154 9.82 -10.59 36.80
N CYS A 155 9.79 -9.26 36.67
CA CYS A 155 9.46 -8.32 37.75
C CYS A 155 7.99 -7.87 37.73
N GLY A 156 7.17 -8.42 36.82
CA GLY A 156 5.77 -8.06 36.62
C GLY A 156 5.47 -7.56 35.21
N GLU A 157 4.26 -7.06 35.01
CA GLU A 157 3.84 -6.47 33.74
C GLU A 157 4.42 -5.04 33.61
N GLN A 158 5.14 -4.82 32.51
CA GLN A 158 5.58 -3.50 32.07
C GLN A 158 4.71 -3.09 30.88
N VAL A 159 4.63 -1.79 30.58
CA VAL A 159 3.87 -1.29 29.43
C VAL A 159 4.71 -0.26 28.71
N ILE A 160 4.96 -0.49 27.43
CA ILE A 160 5.54 0.52 26.54
C ILE A 160 4.43 1.47 26.14
N VAL A 161 4.53 2.73 26.53
CA VAL A 161 3.53 3.77 26.23
C VAL A 161 3.97 4.67 25.06
N PRO A 162 3.02 5.15 24.24
CA PRO A 162 3.31 6.12 23.20
C PRO A 162 3.68 7.49 23.80
N PRO A 163 4.50 8.31 23.11
CA PRO A 163 4.68 9.71 23.47
C PRO A 163 3.36 10.49 23.38
N LEU A 164 3.13 11.41 24.32
CA LEU A 164 1.91 12.24 24.39
C LEU A 164 1.60 13.02 23.10
N GLU A 165 2.63 13.48 22.40
CA GLU A 165 2.48 14.14 21.10
C GLU A 165 1.89 13.22 20.02
N LEU A 166 2.17 11.92 20.07
CA LEU A 166 1.65 10.95 19.12
C LEU A 166 0.17 10.62 19.38
N GLU A 167 -0.25 10.63 20.64
CA GLU A 167 -1.65 10.57 21.05
C GLU A 167 -2.44 11.80 20.54
N ARG A 168 -1.83 12.99 20.57
CA ARG A 168 -2.44 14.26 20.16
C ARG A 168 -2.35 14.57 18.66
N CYS A 169 -1.42 13.93 17.95
CA CYS A 169 -1.17 14.18 16.55
C CYS A 169 -2.41 13.87 15.68
N PRO A 170 -2.77 14.71 14.70
CA PRO A 170 -3.92 14.43 13.83
C PRO A 170 -3.70 13.25 12.86
N GLY A 171 -2.44 12.83 12.65
CA GLY A 171 -2.07 11.79 11.69
C GLY A 171 -1.38 12.35 10.45
N ALA A 172 -1.14 11.47 9.47
CA ALA A 172 -0.67 11.88 8.14
C ALA A 172 -1.81 12.59 7.37
N PRO A 173 -1.54 13.74 6.71
CA PRO A 173 -2.51 14.44 5.88
C PRO A 173 -2.63 13.76 4.50
N SER A 174 -3.04 12.50 4.49
CA SER A 174 -3.30 11.73 3.27
C SER A 174 -4.46 10.76 3.51
N VAL A 175 -5.20 10.39 2.46
CA VAL A 175 -6.16 9.29 2.55
C VAL A 175 -5.44 7.96 2.84
N TYR A 176 -6.14 7.00 3.44
CA TYR A 176 -5.76 5.59 3.35
C TYR A 176 -6.80 4.88 2.49
N ASP A 177 -6.44 4.66 1.24
CA ASP A 177 -7.20 3.94 0.22
C ASP A 177 -7.04 2.43 0.45
N ILE A 178 -8.17 1.73 0.61
CA ILE A 178 -8.22 0.26 0.77
C ILE A 178 -9.43 -0.33 0.06
N GLN A 179 -9.36 -1.61 -0.29
CA GLN A 179 -10.52 -2.44 -0.65
C GLN A 179 -11.37 -2.70 0.60
N LEU A 180 -12.15 -1.71 1.01
CA LEU A 180 -12.90 -1.70 2.27
C LEU A 180 -13.92 -2.84 2.36
N ASN A 181 -14.34 -3.40 1.22
CA ASN A 181 -15.16 -4.61 1.15
C ASN A 181 -14.50 -5.85 1.80
N GLN A 182 -13.18 -5.86 1.98
CA GLN A 182 -12.46 -6.95 2.67
C GLN A 182 -12.30 -6.72 4.17
N VAL A 183 -12.73 -5.57 4.71
CA VAL A 183 -12.76 -5.34 6.15
C VAL A 183 -13.99 -6.02 6.74
N SER A 184 -13.76 -6.91 7.72
CA SER A 184 -14.84 -7.63 8.39
C SER A 184 -15.76 -6.65 9.13
N SER A 185 -17.08 -6.89 9.07
CA SER A 185 -18.06 -6.13 9.84
C SER A 185 -17.88 -6.27 11.37
N SER A 186 -17.09 -7.26 11.83
CA SER A 186 -16.71 -7.39 13.24
C SER A 186 -15.64 -6.39 13.68
N ASP A 187 -14.91 -5.79 12.74
CA ASP A 187 -13.75 -4.94 13.03
C ASP A 187 -14.13 -3.48 13.27
N PHE A 188 -15.40 -3.13 13.09
CA PHE A 188 -15.90 -1.78 13.32
C PHE A 188 -17.35 -1.76 13.79
N THR A 189 -17.71 -0.72 14.52
CA THR A 189 -19.10 -0.40 14.91
C THR A 189 -19.52 0.88 14.21
N VAL A 190 -20.62 0.82 13.46
CA VAL A 190 -21.18 1.99 12.78
C VAL A 190 -21.78 2.95 13.80
N LEU A 191 -21.38 4.21 13.74
CA LEU A 191 -21.84 5.27 14.64
C LEU A 191 -22.78 6.27 13.96
N SER A 192 -22.83 6.33 12.63
CA SER A 192 -23.74 7.19 11.87
C SER A 192 -24.41 6.47 10.71
N ASP A 193 -25.54 7.00 10.24
CA ASP A 193 -26.01 6.71 8.89
C ASP A 193 -24.95 7.14 7.85
N VAL A 194 -25.15 6.74 6.60
CA VAL A 194 -24.36 7.24 5.47
C VAL A 194 -24.76 8.69 5.19
N LEU A 195 -23.82 9.61 5.35
CA LEU A 195 -24.06 11.05 5.24
C LEU A 195 -23.61 11.58 3.87
N PRO A 196 -24.50 12.16 3.04
CA PRO A 196 -24.10 12.85 1.80
C PRO A 196 -23.45 14.19 2.15
N MET A 197 -22.12 14.25 2.10
CA MET A 197 -21.34 15.38 2.61
C MET A 197 -21.38 16.57 1.66
N PHE A 198 -21.01 16.37 0.40
CA PHE A 198 -21.07 17.39 -0.64
C PHE A 198 -21.26 16.77 -2.02
N SER A 199 -21.73 17.58 -2.96
CA SER A 199 -21.92 17.18 -4.35
C SER A 199 -21.28 18.21 -5.27
N VAL A 200 -20.74 17.74 -6.38
CA VAL A 200 -20.18 18.58 -7.46
C VAL A 200 -21.07 18.42 -8.69
N ASP A 201 -21.65 19.52 -9.17
CA ASP A 201 -22.44 19.56 -10.40
C ASP A 201 -21.51 19.94 -11.56
N PHE A 202 -21.13 18.94 -12.36
CA PHE A 202 -20.16 19.09 -13.44
C PHE A 202 -20.75 19.78 -14.68
N SER A 203 -22.07 19.90 -14.77
CA SER A 203 -22.75 20.65 -15.84
C SER A 203 -22.69 22.17 -15.67
N LYS A 204 -22.24 22.64 -14.50
CA LYS A 204 -22.10 24.06 -14.15
C LYS A 204 -20.66 24.40 -13.79
N GLN A 205 -20.38 25.70 -13.72
CA GLN A 205 -19.07 26.20 -13.29
C GLN A 205 -18.66 25.60 -11.94
N VAL A 206 -17.63 24.76 -11.97
CA VAL A 206 -16.97 24.19 -10.80
C VAL A 206 -16.00 25.21 -10.20
N SER A 207 -15.77 25.13 -8.89
CA SER A 207 -14.78 25.93 -8.16
C SER A 207 -13.80 24.99 -7.48
N SER A 208 -12.50 25.26 -7.61
CA SER A 208 -11.43 24.57 -6.87
C SER A 208 -11.09 25.23 -5.53
N SER A 209 -11.80 26.30 -5.15
CA SER A 209 -11.60 26.96 -3.86
C SER A 209 -11.92 26.03 -2.69
N ALA A 210 -11.13 26.12 -1.63
CA ALA A 210 -11.37 25.36 -0.40
C ALA A 210 -12.76 25.65 0.19
N ALA A 211 -13.42 24.59 0.68
CA ALA A 211 -14.72 24.67 1.29
C ALA A 211 -14.89 23.65 2.42
N CYS A 212 -15.93 23.86 3.24
CA CYS A 212 -16.33 22.90 4.25
C CYS A 212 -17.84 22.67 4.25
N HIS A 213 -18.25 21.44 4.47
CA HIS A 213 -19.64 20.99 4.45
C HIS A 213 -19.96 20.27 5.76
N SER A 214 -20.86 20.87 6.54
CA SER A 214 -21.32 20.32 7.81
C SER A 214 -22.62 19.53 7.63
N ARG A 215 -22.70 18.35 8.24
CA ARG A 215 -23.89 17.51 8.31
C ARG A 215 -24.18 17.14 9.75
N GLN A 216 -25.38 17.53 10.20
CA GLN A 216 -25.91 17.13 11.48
C GLN A 216 -26.42 15.70 11.39
N PHE A 217 -26.10 14.87 12.38
CA PHE A 217 -26.64 13.53 12.51
C PHE A 217 -26.82 13.18 13.99
N GLU A 218 -27.58 12.11 14.26
CA GLU A 218 -27.71 11.52 15.59
C GLU A 218 -26.97 10.18 15.59
N PRO A 219 -26.03 9.95 16.53
CA PRO A 219 -25.30 8.69 16.55
C PRO A 219 -26.23 7.49 16.70
N LEU A 220 -26.03 6.46 15.87
CA LEU A 220 -26.81 5.22 15.87
C LEU A 220 -26.50 4.35 17.09
N ALA A 221 -25.27 4.46 17.61
CA ALA A 221 -24.79 3.79 18.81
C ALA A 221 -23.90 4.74 19.62
N SER A 222 -23.74 4.45 20.91
CA SER A 222 -22.74 5.13 21.74
C SER A 222 -21.39 4.44 21.57
N GLY A 223 -20.31 5.22 21.48
CA GLY A 223 -18.97 4.69 21.18
C GLY A 223 -17.93 5.79 21.09
N ARG A 224 -16.76 5.47 20.53
CA ARG A 224 -15.67 6.40 20.23
C ARG A 224 -15.66 6.73 18.74
N ALA A 225 -15.92 7.99 18.43
CA ALA A 225 -15.73 8.52 17.09
C ALA A 225 -14.23 8.54 16.78
N GLN A 226 -13.79 7.71 15.83
CA GLN A 226 -12.36 7.52 15.50
C GLN A 226 -12.11 7.70 14.01
N VAL A 227 -12.86 6.94 13.20
CA VAL A 227 -12.59 6.74 11.78
C VAL A 227 -13.78 7.20 10.96
N VAL A 228 -13.52 7.87 9.84
CA VAL A 228 -14.52 8.22 8.84
C VAL A 228 -14.25 7.40 7.59
N LEU A 229 -15.17 6.49 7.28
CA LEU A 229 -15.19 5.76 6.01
C LEU A 229 -15.85 6.66 4.97
N SER A 230 -15.27 6.75 3.78
CA SER A 230 -15.79 7.62 2.73
C SER A 230 -15.64 6.98 1.35
N TRP A 231 -16.58 7.32 0.47
CA TRP A 231 -16.64 6.89 -0.92
C TRP A 231 -17.52 7.90 -1.66
N TRP A 232 -17.63 7.76 -2.97
CA TRP A 232 -18.46 8.64 -3.79
C TRP A 232 -19.32 7.85 -4.79
N ASP A 233 -20.34 8.50 -5.32
CA ASP A 233 -21.04 8.06 -6.52
C ASP A 233 -20.97 9.14 -7.61
N ILE A 234 -21.17 8.72 -8.85
CA ILE A 234 -21.38 9.60 -9.99
C ILE A 234 -22.68 9.26 -10.69
N GLU A 235 -23.47 10.28 -10.97
CA GLU A 235 -24.68 10.24 -11.78
C GLU A 235 -24.31 10.64 -13.20
N MET A 236 -24.48 9.72 -14.16
CA MET A 236 -24.06 9.94 -15.55
C MET A 236 -25.04 10.84 -16.32
N ASP A 237 -26.30 10.90 -15.89
CA ASP A 237 -27.38 11.65 -16.52
C ASP A 237 -28.04 12.66 -15.55
N PRO A 238 -28.67 13.73 -16.07
CA PRO A 238 -29.35 14.73 -15.24
C PRO A 238 -30.46 14.15 -14.35
N GLU A 239 -31.15 13.10 -14.79
CA GLU A 239 -32.19 12.43 -14.01
C GLU A 239 -31.65 11.46 -12.93
N GLY A 240 -30.35 11.19 -12.90
CA GLY A 240 -29.69 10.33 -11.93
C GLY A 240 -30.13 8.86 -12.02
N LYS A 241 -30.54 8.40 -13.21
CA LYS A 241 -30.97 7.01 -13.44
C LYS A 241 -29.79 6.07 -13.64
N ILE A 242 -28.68 6.58 -14.16
CA ILE A 242 -27.46 5.83 -14.45
C ILE A 242 -26.41 6.26 -13.43
N LYS A 243 -26.00 5.32 -12.57
CA LYS A 243 -25.07 5.60 -11.47
C LYS A 243 -23.92 4.60 -11.42
N CYS A 244 -22.74 5.09 -11.10
CA CYS A 244 -21.64 4.27 -10.60
C CYS A 244 -21.39 4.64 -9.15
N SER A 245 -21.43 3.66 -8.25
CA SER A 245 -21.26 3.86 -6.81
C SER A 245 -20.07 3.06 -6.29
N MET A 246 -19.28 3.69 -5.43
CA MET A 246 -18.13 3.07 -4.76
C MET A 246 -18.50 2.65 -3.34
N ALA A 247 -19.80 2.61 -3.02
CA ALA A 247 -20.28 2.19 -1.71
C ALA A 247 -19.87 0.73 -1.41
N PRO A 248 -19.35 0.46 -0.20
CA PRO A 248 -19.05 -0.90 0.21
C PRO A 248 -20.33 -1.72 0.41
N PHE A 249 -20.21 -3.04 0.46
CA PHE A 249 -21.34 -3.98 0.39
C PHE A 249 -22.47 -3.71 1.40
N TRP A 250 -22.17 -3.20 2.61
CA TRP A 250 -23.20 -2.93 3.63
C TRP A 250 -23.97 -1.63 3.40
N ALA A 251 -23.45 -0.75 2.54
CA ALA A 251 -24.06 0.51 2.16
C ALA A 251 -24.53 0.51 0.69
N HIS A 252 -24.24 -0.56 -0.06
CA HIS A 252 -24.71 -0.75 -1.42
C HIS A 252 -26.20 -1.12 -1.43
N SER A 253 -26.96 -0.59 -2.40
CA SER A 253 -28.40 -0.84 -2.50
C SER A 253 -28.74 -2.30 -2.83
N ASP A 254 -27.82 -3.00 -3.51
CA ASP A 254 -27.92 -4.41 -3.85
C ASP A 254 -26.55 -5.10 -3.67
N PRO A 255 -26.29 -5.77 -2.54
CA PRO A 255 -25.00 -6.41 -2.28
C PRO A 255 -24.66 -7.56 -3.24
N GLU A 256 -25.64 -8.19 -3.91
CA GLU A 256 -25.38 -9.30 -4.84
C GLU A 256 -24.82 -8.79 -6.19
N GLU A 257 -25.07 -7.53 -6.53
CA GLU A 257 -24.64 -6.86 -7.76
C GLU A 257 -23.39 -5.98 -7.54
N LEU A 258 -22.57 -6.31 -6.53
CA LEU A 258 -21.38 -5.53 -6.21
C LEU A 258 -20.33 -5.61 -7.33
N GLN A 259 -19.94 -4.45 -7.87
CA GLN A 259 -18.95 -4.37 -8.95
C GLN A 259 -17.55 -4.16 -8.37
N TRP A 260 -16.62 -5.06 -8.68
CA TRP A 260 -15.22 -4.93 -8.28
C TRP A 260 -14.42 -4.11 -9.29
N ARG A 261 -13.47 -3.33 -8.78
CA ARG A 261 -12.42 -2.59 -9.52
C ARG A 261 -11.28 -2.27 -8.56
N ASP A 262 -10.11 -1.89 -9.07
CA ASP A 262 -8.95 -1.53 -8.24
C ASP A 262 -8.53 -0.06 -8.35
N HIS A 263 -8.73 0.55 -9.51
CA HIS A 263 -8.39 1.96 -9.71
C HIS A 263 -9.23 2.94 -8.87
N TRP A 264 -10.46 2.55 -8.50
CA TRP A 264 -11.26 3.23 -7.48
C TRP A 264 -11.62 2.26 -6.36
N MET A 265 -11.36 2.66 -5.12
CA MET A 265 -11.71 1.86 -3.95
C MET A 265 -12.51 2.70 -2.95
N GLN A 266 -12.22 2.59 -1.65
CA GLN A 266 -12.84 3.41 -0.61
C GLN A 266 -11.78 4.07 0.25
N CYS A 267 -12.17 5.16 0.91
CA CYS A 267 -11.30 5.97 1.74
C CYS A 267 -11.47 5.65 3.22
N VAL A 268 -10.35 5.60 3.94
CA VAL A 268 -10.30 5.64 5.41
C VAL A 268 -9.62 6.94 5.85
N TYR A 269 -10.37 7.79 6.56
CA TYR A 269 -9.86 8.99 7.21
C TYR A 269 -9.89 8.86 8.73
N PHE A 270 -8.96 9.54 9.39
CA PHE A 270 -8.86 9.56 10.84
C PHE A 270 -9.29 10.93 11.37
N LEU A 271 -10.13 10.94 12.40
CA LEU A 271 -10.40 12.19 13.12
C LEU A 271 -9.12 12.67 13.82
N PRO A 272 -8.89 14.00 13.93
CA PRO A 272 -7.70 14.53 14.58
C PRO A 272 -7.49 14.00 16.01
N GLN A 273 -8.60 13.76 16.72
CA GLN A 273 -8.68 13.17 18.04
C GLN A 273 -9.90 12.27 18.10
N GLU A 274 -9.81 11.17 18.87
CA GLU A 274 -11.01 10.38 19.17
C GLU A 274 -11.86 11.08 20.24
N GLU A 275 -13.17 11.02 20.11
CA GLU A 275 -14.08 11.55 21.13
C GLU A 275 -15.31 10.66 21.36
N PRO A 276 -15.84 10.59 22.60
CA PRO A 276 -17.03 9.80 22.87
C PRO A 276 -18.27 10.44 22.27
N VAL A 277 -19.08 9.63 21.60
CA VAL A 277 -20.41 9.98 21.10
C VAL A 277 -21.48 9.18 21.84
N VAL A 278 -22.66 9.78 22.01
CA VAL A 278 -23.78 9.19 22.74
C VAL A 278 -24.96 9.05 21.78
N GLN A 279 -25.56 7.87 21.75
CA GLN A 279 -26.73 7.57 20.93
C GLN A 279 -27.83 8.64 21.13
N GLY A 280 -28.37 9.16 20.03
CA GLY A 280 -29.40 10.21 20.04
C GLY A 280 -28.92 11.62 20.40
N SER A 281 -27.64 11.82 20.74
CA SER A 281 -27.10 13.16 21.00
C SER A 281 -26.56 13.78 19.71
N SER A 282 -27.30 14.75 19.18
CA SER A 282 -26.98 15.34 17.88
C SER A 282 -25.60 15.99 17.84
N ILE A 283 -24.85 15.69 16.78
CA ILE A 283 -23.49 16.17 16.52
C ILE A 283 -23.31 16.46 15.03
N TYR A 284 -22.24 17.17 14.66
CA TYR A 284 -21.97 17.58 13.29
C TYR A 284 -20.68 16.93 12.79
N LEU A 285 -20.77 16.15 11.72
CA LEU A 285 -19.61 15.76 10.92
C LEU A 285 -19.33 16.88 9.91
N VAL A 286 -18.07 17.28 9.77
CA VAL A 286 -17.66 18.32 8.82
C VAL A 286 -16.63 17.73 7.87
N ALA A 287 -16.98 17.67 6.58
CA ALA A 287 -16.04 17.42 5.50
C ALA A 287 -15.39 18.76 5.10
N HIS A 288 -14.09 18.77 4.95
CA HIS A 288 -13.32 19.89 4.43
C HIS A 288 -12.61 19.41 3.16
N HIS A 289 -12.47 20.28 2.19
CA HIS A 289 -11.62 20.02 1.05
C HIS A 289 -10.94 21.29 0.55
N ASP A 290 -9.80 21.12 -0.11
CA ASP A 290 -9.18 22.12 -0.98
C ASP A 290 -9.36 21.70 -2.45
N ASP A 291 -8.41 22.05 -3.32
CA ASP A 291 -8.42 21.73 -4.75
C ASP A 291 -8.12 20.25 -5.04
N TYR A 292 -7.51 19.51 -4.10
CA TYR A 292 -7.09 18.10 -4.30
C TYR A 292 -7.39 17.16 -3.12
N CYS A 293 -7.56 17.66 -1.90
CA CYS A 293 -7.52 16.85 -0.70
C CYS A 293 -8.82 16.93 0.11
N VAL A 294 -9.23 15.82 0.73
CA VAL A 294 -10.33 15.78 1.69
C VAL A 294 -9.82 15.50 3.11
N TRP A 295 -10.49 16.06 4.12
CA TRP A 295 -10.31 15.69 5.53
C TRP A 295 -11.57 15.95 6.36
N TYR A 296 -11.64 15.34 7.55
CA TYR A 296 -12.83 15.37 8.39
C TYR A 296 -12.56 15.89 9.80
N SER A 297 -13.57 16.52 10.39
CA SER A 297 -13.59 16.89 11.81
C SER A 297 -14.99 16.70 12.39
N LEU A 298 -15.08 16.51 13.70
CA LEU A 298 -16.34 16.39 14.42
C LEU A 298 -16.56 17.65 15.28
N GLN A 299 -17.81 18.15 15.35
CA GLN A 299 -18.18 19.36 16.07
C GLN A 299 -19.49 19.19 16.84
N ARG A 300 -19.57 19.72 18.06
CA ARG A 300 -20.77 19.66 18.91
C ARG A 300 -21.79 20.76 18.64
N THR A 301 -21.33 21.87 18.07
CA THR A 301 -22.17 23.03 17.73
C THR A 301 -22.10 23.26 16.24
N SER A 302 -23.18 23.78 15.65
CA SER A 302 -23.19 24.17 14.25
C SER A 302 -22.05 25.18 13.97
N PRO A 303 -21.25 24.99 12.92
CA PRO A 303 -20.25 25.97 12.54
C PRO A 303 -20.93 27.31 12.18
N GLU A 304 -20.40 28.42 12.69
CA GLU A 304 -20.87 29.76 12.31
C GLU A 304 -20.75 29.94 10.80
N LYS A 305 -21.87 30.22 10.12
CA LYS A 305 -21.97 30.37 8.66
C LYS A 305 -21.07 31.47 8.07
N ASP A 306 -20.52 32.36 8.89
CA ASP A 306 -19.75 33.55 8.49
C ASP A 306 -18.21 33.42 8.63
N ARG A 307 -17.68 32.24 8.98
CA ARG A 307 -16.22 32.06 8.98
C ARG A 307 -15.67 31.99 7.55
N ARG A 308 -15.22 33.13 7.04
CA ARG A 308 -14.42 33.26 5.78
C ARG A 308 -13.02 32.63 5.87
N VAL A 309 -12.65 32.05 7.01
CA VAL A 309 -11.35 31.43 7.26
C VAL A 309 -11.60 29.97 7.63
N TYR A 310 -11.35 29.08 6.68
CA TYR A 310 -11.34 27.63 6.90
C TYR A 310 -10.05 27.25 7.63
N PRO A 311 -10.12 26.38 8.67
CA PRO A 311 -8.91 25.93 9.33
C PRO A 311 -8.05 25.17 8.31
N PRO A 312 -6.72 25.41 8.27
CA PRO A 312 -5.84 24.64 7.40
C PRO A 312 -5.90 23.16 7.78
N ARG A 313 -5.66 22.28 6.79
CA ARG A 313 -5.57 20.84 7.01
C ARG A 313 -4.53 20.55 8.10
N PRO A 314 -4.88 19.81 9.18
CA PRO A 314 -3.93 19.42 10.19
C PRO A 314 -2.82 18.53 9.61
N VAL A 315 -1.59 18.69 10.08
CA VAL A 315 -0.41 17.92 9.62
C VAL A 315 0.22 17.16 10.79
N CYS A 316 1.01 16.13 10.47
CA CYS A 316 1.77 15.40 11.48
C CYS A 316 2.78 16.31 12.18
N ASP A 317 2.74 16.32 13.51
CA ASP A 317 3.67 17.04 14.38
C ASP A 317 4.47 16.13 15.32
N CYS A 318 4.19 14.81 15.31
CA CYS A 318 4.85 13.81 16.17
C CYS A 318 5.98 13.01 15.48
N GLN A 319 6.25 13.24 14.19
CA GLN A 319 7.21 12.51 13.34
C GLN A 319 6.81 11.08 12.94
N ALA A 320 6.05 10.35 13.75
CA ALA A 320 5.74 8.94 13.47
C ALA A 320 4.97 8.74 12.15
N HIS A 321 3.97 9.57 11.85
CA HIS A 321 3.20 9.44 10.59
C HIS A 321 3.97 9.83 9.33
N LEU A 322 5.19 10.37 9.46
CA LEU A 322 6.10 10.62 8.35
C LEU A 322 7.07 9.45 8.11
N LEU A 323 7.15 8.51 9.06
CA LEU A 323 8.14 7.43 9.07
C LEU A 323 7.49 6.05 9.00
N TRP A 324 6.38 5.86 9.70
CA TRP A 324 5.59 4.63 9.69
C TRP A 324 4.37 4.83 8.79
N ASN A 325 4.27 4.00 7.75
CA ASN A 325 3.06 3.93 6.95
C ASN A 325 1.92 3.22 7.72
N ARG A 326 0.70 3.23 7.17
CA ARG A 326 -0.50 2.69 7.84
C ARG A 326 -0.36 1.19 8.19
N PRO A 327 0.10 0.31 7.29
CA PRO A 327 0.39 -1.08 7.63
C PRO A 327 1.42 -1.23 8.75
N ARG A 328 2.50 -0.42 8.76
CA ARG A 328 3.53 -0.47 9.81
C ARG A 328 2.99 -0.07 11.18
N PHE A 329 2.11 0.92 11.24
CA PHE A 329 1.38 1.24 12.49
C PHE A 329 0.55 0.04 12.97
N GLY A 330 -0.17 -0.62 12.06
CA GLY A 330 -0.90 -1.86 12.36
C GLY A 330 0.03 -2.97 12.87
N GLU A 331 1.20 -3.14 12.24
CA GLU A 331 2.19 -4.16 12.57
C GLU A 331 2.76 -4.00 13.98
N ILE A 332 3.12 -2.77 14.35
CA ILE A 332 3.66 -2.45 15.68
C ILE A 332 2.58 -2.64 16.76
N ASN A 333 1.32 -2.41 16.42
CA ASN A 333 0.18 -2.59 17.33
C ASN A 333 -0.33 -4.03 17.44
N ASP A 334 0.22 -4.96 16.66
CA ASP A 334 -0.14 -6.36 16.72
C ASP A 334 0.50 -7.01 17.95
N GLN A 335 -0.33 -7.22 18.98
CA GLN A 335 0.14 -7.81 20.24
C GLN A 335 0.53 -9.27 20.08
N ASP A 336 -0.19 -10.05 19.26
CA ASP A 336 0.12 -11.47 19.03
C ASP A 336 1.49 -11.60 18.36
N ARG A 337 1.78 -10.72 17.39
CA ARG A 337 3.11 -10.61 16.78
C ARG A 337 4.15 -10.23 17.82
N THR A 338 3.89 -9.21 18.63
CA THR A 338 4.82 -8.76 19.68
C THR A 338 5.13 -9.88 20.67
N ASP A 339 4.12 -10.65 21.09
CA ASP A 339 4.26 -11.77 22.01
C ASP A 339 5.12 -12.90 21.42
N GLN A 340 5.04 -13.15 20.11
CA GLN A 340 5.93 -14.10 19.43
C GLN A 340 7.40 -13.64 19.51
N TYR A 341 7.69 -12.35 19.27
CA TYR A 341 9.04 -11.81 19.43
C TYR A 341 9.50 -11.82 20.89
N ILE A 342 8.62 -11.53 21.86
CA ILE A 342 8.93 -11.65 23.29
C ILE A 342 9.32 -13.09 23.63
N GLN A 343 8.58 -14.08 23.11
CA GLN A 343 8.86 -15.48 23.36
C GLN A 343 10.18 -15.92 22.72
N ALA A 344 10.46 -15.48 21.50
CA ALA A 344 11.75 -15.71 20.84
C ALA A 344 12.92 -15.08 21.62
N LEU A 345 12.76 -13.84 22.09
CA LEU A 345 13.75 -13.13 22.91
C LEU A 345 14.05 -13.88 24.21
N ARG A 346 13.03 -14.41 24.89
CA ARG A 346 13.22 -15.23 26.10
C ARG A 346 14.03 -16.49 25.86
N THR A 347 14.00 -17.06 24.66
CA THR A 347 14.78 -18.26 24.32
C THR A 347 16.27 -17.95 24.13
N VAL A 348 16.60 -16.77 23.58
CA VAL A 348 17.99 -16.44 23.19
C VAL A 348 18.69 -15.46 24.13
N LEU A 349 17.95 -14.67 24.90
CA LEU A 349 18.52 -13.72 25.86
C LEU A 349 19.12 -14.44 27.07
N LYS A 350 20.34 -14.03 27.39
CA LYS A 350 21.09 -14.38 28.61
C LYS A 350 21.28 -13.13 29.47
N PRO A 351 21.46 -13.26 30.80
CA PRO A 351 21.65 -12.10 31.69
C PRO A 351 22.82 -11.20 31.32
N ASP A 352 23.87 -11.72 30.68
CA ASP A 352 25.05 -11.00 30.22
C ASP A 352 24.96 -10.53 28.75
N SER A 353 23.75 -10.55 28.16
CA SER A 353 23.58 -10.25 26.73
C SER A 353 23.84 -8.78 26.41
N VAL A 354 24.77 -8.55 25.48
CA VAL A 354 24.98 -7.27 24.80
C VAL A 354 24.26 -7.34 23.45
N CYS A 355 23.16 -6.60 23.34
CA CYS A 355 22.25 -6.67 22.21
C CYS A 355 22.50 -5.54 21.21
N LEU A 356 22.46 -5.84 19.92
CA LEU A 356 22.40 -4.85 18.84
C LEU A 356 21.11 -5.06 18.04
N CYS A 357 20.26 -4.05 18.00
CA CYS A 357 18.98 -4.08 17.30
C CYS A 357 19.11 -3.36 15.94
N VAL A 358 18.73 -4.03 14.86
CA VAL A 358 18.80 -3.49 13.49
C VAL A 358 17.47 -3.69 12.79
N SER A 359 16.61 -2.68 12.86
CA SER A 359 15.36 -2.54 12.09
C SER A 359 14.86 -1.11 12.30
N ASP A 360 14.44 -0.42 11.24
CA ASP A 360 14.07 1.00 11.32
C ASP A 360 12.83 1.20 12.20
N GLY A 361 12.94 2.07 13.22
CA GLY A 361 11.82 2.41 14.10
C GLY A 361 11.23 1.19 14.83
N SER A 362 12.09 0.24 15.22
CA SER A 362 11.67 -1.02 15.87
C SER A 362 11.60 -0.91 17.39
N LEU A 363 10.59 -1.54 17.98
CA LEU A 363 10.45 -1.62 19.45
C LEU A 363 11.21 -2.80 20.07
N LEU A 364 11.88 -3.65 19.29
CA LEU A 364 12.61 -4.81 19.81
C LEU A 364 13.69 -4.44 20.84
N SER A 365 14.28 -3.25 20.72
CA SER A 365 15.26 -2.73 21.69
C SER A 365 14.66 -2.51 23.09
N LEU A 366 13.43 -2.01 23.16
CA LEU A 366 12.67 -1.86 24.41
C LEU A 366 12.32 -3.23 25.00
N LEU A 367 11.90 -4.18 24.15
CA LEU A 367 11.60 -5.55 24.57
C LEU A 367 12.84 -6.25 25.15
N ALA A 368 13.97 -6.17 24.44
CA ALA A 368 15.23 -6.76 24.91
C ALA A 368 15.67 -6.18 26.27
N HIS A 369 15.51 -4.86 26.46
CA HIS A 369 15.79 -4.21 27.74
C HIS A 369 14.87 -4.74 28.85
N HIS A 370 13.55 -4.74 28.63
CA HIS A 370 12.57 -5.21 29.63
C HIS A 370 12.73 -6.69 29.98
N LEU A 371 13.24 -7.50 29.06
CA LEU A 371 13.52 -8.92 29.27
C LEU A 371 14.88 -9.21 29.93
N GLY A 372 15.65 -8.17 30.26
CA GLY A 372 16.86 -8.29 31.09
C GLY A 372 18.18 -8.37 30.33
N ALA A 373 18.27 -7.79 29.13
CA ALA A 373 19.56 -7.56 28.48
C ALA A 373 20.45 -6.63 29.33
N GLU A 374 21.74 -6.96 29.46
CA GLU A 374 22.73 -6.16 30.19
C GLU A 374 22.94 -4.80 29.52
N GLN A 375 23.02 -4.79 28.18
CA GLN A 375 23.09 -3.57 27.40
C GLN A 375 22.40 -3.73 26.05
N VAL A 376 21.76 -2.66 25.59
CA VAL A 376 21.06 -2.61 24.31
C VAL A 376 21.54 -1.42 23.50
N PHE A 377 21.99 -1.71 22.28
CA PHE A 377 22.24 -0.75 21.21
C PHE A 377 21.15 -0.90 20.15
N THR A 378 20.75 0.19 19.52
CA THR A 378 19.86 0.19 18.36
C THR A 378 20.36 1.20 17.34
N VAL A 379 20.13 0.93 16.05
CA VAL A 379 20.58 1.80 14.96
C VAL A 379 19.40 2.47 14.30
N GLU A 380 19.49 3.77 14.10
CA GLU A 380 18.51 4.55 13.33
C GLU A 380 19.24 5.36 12.26
N SER A 381 19.07 4.98 11.00
CA SER A 381 19.86 5.53 9.89
C SER A 381 19.49 6.97 9.53
N SER A 382 18.29 7.41 9.91
CA SER A 382 17.79 8.77 9.65
C SER A 382 17.64 9.58 10.93
N ALA A 383 17.98 10.87 10.85
CA ALA A 383 17.81 11.81 11.96
C ALA A 383 16.36 11.91 12.44
N ALA A 384 15.38 11.70 11.55
CA ALA A 384 13.96 11.71 11.90
C ALA A 384 13.60 10.48 12.74
N SER A 385 14.00 9.27 12.32
CA SER A 385 13.75 8.05 13.08
C SER A 385 14.50 8.02 14.41
N HIS A 386 15.76 8.47 14.42
CA HIS A 386 16.55 8.64 15.64
C HIS A 386 15.83 9.54 16.67
N ARG A 387 15.27 10.69 16.23
CA ARG A 387 14.50 11.58 17.11
C ARG A 387 13.21 10.92 17.60
N LEU A 388 12.46 10.23 16.74
CA LEU A 388 11.24 9.52 17.13
C LEU A 388 11.53 8.47 18.21
N MET A 389 12.51 7.59 17.97
CA MET A 389 12.88 6.54 18.91
C MET A 389 13.37 7.11 20.24
N LYS A 390 14.14 8.20 20.22
CA LYS A 390 14.54 8.91 21.44
C LYS A 390 13.34 9.43 22.23
N LYS A 391 12.31 9.94 21.56
CA LYS A 391 11.07 10.40 22.22
C LYS A 391 10.30 9.23 22.83
N ILE A 392 10.22 8.08 22.15
CA ILE A 392 9.61 6.86 22.67
C ILE A 392 10.38 6.38 23.92
N PHE A 393 11.71 6.34 23.87
CA PHE A 393 12.51 5.88 25.01
C PHE A 393 12.36 6.82 26.21
N LYS A 394 12.35 8.13 25.96
CA LYS A 394 12.10 9.14 26.99
C LYS A 394 10.71 9.02 27.62
N ALA A 395 9.67 8.76 26.82
CA ALA A 395 8.31 8.55 27.32
C ALA A 395 8.21 7.30 28.23
N ASN A 396 9.15 6.36 28.07
CA ASN A 396 9.23 5.11 28.83
C ASN A 396 10.35 5.10 29.89
N HIS A 397 11.04 6.22 30.11
CA HIS A 397 12.16 6.36 31.07
C HIS A 397 13.37 5.45 30.77
N LEU A 398 13.65 5.21 29.49
CA LEU A 398 14.71 4.33 29.00
C LEU A 398 15.77 5.05 28.15
N GLU A 399 15.76 6.38 28.11
CA GLU A 399 16.67 7.20 27.30
C GLU A 399 18.15 7.02 27.65
N ASP A 400 18.46 6.69 28.91
CA ASP A 400 19.83 6.44 29.41
C ASP A 400 20.16 4.93 29.47
N LYS A 401 19.23 4.07 29.04
CA LYS A 401 19.35 2.61 29.11
C LYS A 401 19.57 1.95 27.75
N ILE A 402 19.07 2.58 26.69
CA ILE A 402 19.18 2.08 25.32
C ILE A 402 19.95 3.11 24.50
N ASN A 403 21.08 2.68 23.95
CA ASN A 403 21.95 3.55 23.15
C ASN A 403 21.48 3.54 21.69
N ILE A 404 21.02 4.70 21.19
CA ILE A 404 20.65 4.88 19.78
C ILE A 404 21.84 5.42 19.01
N ILE A 405 22.21 4.74 17.92
CA ILE A 405 23.32 5.14 17.03
C ILE A 405 22.72 5.68 15.74
N GLU A 406 22.98 6.96 15.45
CA GLU A 406 22.53 7.62 14.21
C GLU A 406 23.58 7.43 13.09
N LYS A 407 23.58 6.24 12.48
CA LYS A 407 24.46 5.86 11.36
C LYS A 407 23.79 4.84 10.46
N ARG A 408 24.36 4.63 9.28
CA ARG A 408 24.08 3.41 8.52
C ARG A 408 24.63 2.19 9.28
N PRO A 409 23.83 1.12 9.47
CA PRO A 409 24.18 0.00 10.36
C PRO A 409 25.40 -0.82 9.90
N GLU A 410 25.67 -0.88 8.60
CA GLU A 410 26.86 -1.50 8.01
C GLU A 410 28.15 -0.71 8.27
N LEU A 411 28.05 0.56 8.67
CA LEU A 411 29.18 1.45 8.94
C LEU A 411 29.51 1.60 10.44
N LEU A 412 28.95 0.74 11.28
CA LEU A 412 29.20 0.77 12.72
C LEU A 412 30.67 0.48 13.05
N THR A 413 31.19 1.20 14.04
CA THR A 413 32.55 1.05 14.54
C THR A 413 32.56 0.49 15.97
N SER A 414 33.70 -0.02 16.42
CA SER A 414 33.84 -0.50 17.80
C SER A 414 33.61 0.60 18.84
N ALA A 415 33.89 1.87 18.50
CA ALA A 415 33.63 3.00 19.38
C ALA A 415 32.13 3.27 19.57
N ASP A 416 31.32 3.07 18.53
CA ASP A 416 29.86 3.21 18.62
C ASP A 416 29.24 2.18 19.58
N LEU A 417 29.92 1.04 19.74
CA LEU A 417 29.55 -0.06 20.64
C LEU A 417 30.30 -0.02 21.98
N GLU A 418 30.90 1.12 22.33
CA GLU A 418 31.67 1.31 23.57
C GLU A 418 32.80 0.28 23.78
N GLY A 419 33.37 -0.26 22.69
CA GLY A 419 34.40 -1.30 22.73
C GLY A 419 33.88 -2.70 23.07
N LYS A 420 32.57 -2.89 23.28
CA LYS A 420 31.97 -4.17 23.63
C LYS A 420 31.73 -5.03 22.39
N LYS A 421 31.70 -6.34 22.60
CA LYS A 421 31.33 -7.32 21.57
C LYS A 421 29.85 -7.67 21.71
N ILE A 422 29.16 -7.77 20.58
CA ILE A 422 27.74 -8.09 20.53
C ILE A 422 27.55 -9.60 20.73
N SER A 423 26.76 -9.99 21.72
CA SER A 423 26.42 -11.40 21.95
C SER A 423 25.09 -11.79 21.30
N LEU A 424 24.21 -10.82 21.03
CA LEU A 424 22.93 -11.03 20.36
C LEU A 424 22.68 -9.91 19.33
N LEU A 425 22.70 -10.26 18.05
CA LEU A 425 22.23 -9.39 16.97
C LEU A 425 20.76 -9.72 16.72
N LEU A 426 19.88 -8.72 16.79
CA LEU A 426 18.45 -8.93 16.64
C LEU A 426 17.78 -7.92 15.70
N GLY A 427 16.74 -8.37 15.00
CA GLY A 427 15.92 -7.55 14.11
C GLY A 427 14.56 -8.20 13.91
N GLU A 428 13.64 -7.45 13.30
CA GLU A 428 12.34 -8.00 12.90
C GLU A 428 12.51 -9.01 11.74
N PRO A 429 13.19 -8.69 10.62
CA PRO A 429 13.73 -7.41 10.13
C PRO A 429 12.73 -6.56 9.34
N PHE A 430 12.77 -5.24 9.56
CA PHE A 430 11.95 -4.24 8.85
C PHE A 430 12.80 -3.00 8.51
N PHE A 431 12.67 -2.50 7.27
CA PHE A 431 13.30 -1.27 6.83
C PHE A 431 12.31 -0.41 6.03
N THR A 432 12.30 0.90 6.25
CA THR A 432 11.29 1.81 5.68
C THR A 432 11.35 1.87 4.15
N THR A 433 12.51 1.60 3.56
CA THR A 433 12.72 1.60 2.11
C THR A 433 12.29 0.30 1.42
N SER A 434 11.95 -0.75 2.17
CA SER A 434 11.58 -2.04 1.59
C SER A 434 10.25 -1.96 0.85
N LEU A 435 10.25 -2.45 -0.39
CA LEU A 435 9.06 -2.50 -1.26
C LEU A 435 8.61 -3.94 -1.51
N LEU A 436 9.57 -4.84 -1.77
CA LEU A 436 9.33 -6.27 -1.94
C LEU A 436 9.75 -7.04 -0.68
N PRO A 437 9.17 -8.21 -0.41
CA PRO A 437 9.40 -8.96 0.84
C PRO A 437 10.88 -9.22 1.15
N TRP A 438 11.68 -9.55 0.15
CA TRP A 438 13.10 -9.86 0.30
C TRP A 438 14.01 -8.64 0.43
N HIS A 439 13.53 -7.41 0.25
CA HIS A 439 14.36 -6.22 0.51
C HIS A 439 14.82 -6.15 1.98
N ASN A 440 14.04 -6.75 2.89
CA ASN A 440 14.43 -6.88 4.30
C ASN A 440 15.62 -7.84 4.54
N LEU A 441 16.10 -8.56 3.52
CA LEU A 441 17.39 -9.25 3.55
C LEU A 441 18.57 -8.30 3.74
N TYR A 442 18.36 -6.98 3.63
CA TYR A 442 19.31 -5.97 4.08
C TYR A 442 19.86 -6.25 5.50
N PHE A 443 19.05 -6.81 6.39
CA PHE A 443 19.51 -7.26 7.71
C PHE A 443 20.69 -8.26 7.64
N TRP A 444 20.69 -9.16 6.66
CA TRP A 444 21.77 -10.13 6.46
C TRP A 444 23.07 -9.46 5.98
N TYR A 445 22.96 -8.41 5.17
CA TYR A 445 24.09 -7.58 4.77
C TYR A 445 24.69 -6.83 5.96
N VAL A 446 23.85 -6.26 6.83
CA VAL A 446 24.30 -5.65 8.09
C VAL A 446 25.01 -6.69 8.96
N ARG A 447 24.40 -7.86 9.17
CA ARG A 447 25.01 -8.97 9.92
C ARG A 447 26.38 -9.34 9.39
N THR A 448 26.57 -9.28 8.08
CA THR A 448 27.85 -9.57 7.42
C THR A 448 28.87 -8.46 7.66
N ALA A 449 28.46 -7.19 7.52
CA ALA A 449 29.33 -6.03 7.72
C ALA A 449 29.80 -5.89 9.18
N VAL A 450 28.95 -6.24 10.14
CA VAL A 450 29.25 -6.14 11.58
C VAL A 450 29.86 -7.42 12.18
N ASP A 451 30.22 -8.42 11.36
CA ASP A 451 30.76 -9.71 11.82
C ASP A 451 31.97 -9.54 12.77
N GLN A 452 32.86 -8.60 12.44
CA GLN A 452 34.01 -8.26 13.28
C GLN A 452 33.63 -7.74 14.69
N HIS A 453 32.41 -7.24 14.89
CA HIS A 453 31.91 -6.73 16.16
C HIS A 453 31.13 -7.78 16.98
N LEU A 454 30.83 -8.92 16.37
CA LEU A 454 30.18 -10.04 17.06
C LEU A 454 31.17 -10.76 17.99
N GLY A 455 30.69 -11.15 19.17
CA GLY A 455 31.45 -11.97 20.12
C GLY A 455 31.49 -13.44 19.71
N PRO A 456 32.44 -14.23 20.24
CA PRO A 456 32.46 -15.68 20.02
C PRO A 456 31.14 -16.33 20.46
N GLY A 457 30.49 -17.06 19.55
CA GLY A 457 29.19 -17.69 19.84
C GLY A 457 28.01 -16.71 19.89
N ALA A 458 28.14 -15.52 19.31
CA ALA A 458 27.04 -14.59 19.16
C ALA A 458 25.85 -15.25 18.45
N VAL A 459 24.65 -14.95 18.93
CA VAL A 459 23.39 -15.42 18.36
C VAL A 459 22.83 -14.33 17.45
N VAL A 460 22.20 -14.75 16.35
CA VAL A 460 21.46 -13.86 15.45
C VAL A 460 19.99 -14.24 15.50
N MET A 461 19.10 -13.27 15.69
CA MET A 461 17.65 -13.42 15.60
C MET A 461 17.09 -12.43 14.56
N PRO A 462 16.44 -12.88 13.49
CA PRO A 462 16.15 -14.27 13.15
C PRO A 462 17.42 -15.08 12.84
N GLN A 463 17.37 -16.40 13.08
CA GLN A 463 18.51 -17.27 12.77
C GLN A 463 18.62 -17.57 11.28
N THR A 464 17.47 -17.67 10.59
CA THR A 464 17.39 -17.96 9.17
C THR A 464 16.14 -17.31 8.58
N ALA A 465 16.16 -16.98 7.31
CA ALA A 465 14.99 -16.58 6.53
C ALA A 465 14.77 -17.53 5.36
N SER A 466 13.56 -17.60 4.83
CA SER A 466 13.22 -18.41 3.67
C SER A 466 12.24 -17.68 2.75
N LEU A 467 12.45 -17.82 1.44
CA LEU A 467 11.53 -17.33 0.41
C LEU A 467 10.57 -18.46 0.06
N HIS A 468 9.27 -18.22 0.17
CA HIS A 468 8.22 -19.17 -0.15
C HIS A 468 7.39 -18.71 -1.33
N THR A 469 6.73 -19.65 -1.99
CA THR A 469 5.79 -19.35 -3.08
C THR A 469 4.57 -20.28 -3.06
N VAL A 470 3.46 -19.80 -3.62
CA VAL A 470 2.26 -20.60 -3.91
C VAL A 470 1.60 -20.10 -5.19
N VAL A 471 1.08 -21.02 -6.01
CA VAL A 471 0.31 -20.66 -7.21
C VAL A 471 -1.14 -20.41 -6.80
N VAL A 472 -1.73 -19.30 -7.27
CA VAL A 472 -3.09 -18.89 -6.87
C VAL A 472 -4.00 -18.61 -8.06
N GLU A 473 -5.30 -18.78 -7.81
CA GLU A 473 -6.37 -18.18 -8.60
C GLU A 473 -6.92 -16.98 -7.83
N PHE A 474 -6.63 -15.76 -8.29
CA PHE A 474 -7.29 -14.55 -7.81
C PHE A 474 -8.76 -14.52 -8.23
N ARG A 475 -9.64 -14.04 -7.35
CA ARG A 475 -11.02 -13.74 -7.71
C ARG A 475 -11.06 -12.61 -8.74
N ASP A 476 -10.34 -11.52 -8.44
CA ASP A 476 -10.46 -10.28 -9.21
C ASP A 476 -9.15 -9.60 -9.60
N LEU A 477 -8.10 -9.68 -8.77
CA LEU A 477 -6.81 -9.00 -9.00
C LEU A 477 -6.12 -9.40 -10.31
N TRP A 478 -6.47 -10.53 -10.92
CA TRP A 478 -5.95 -10.91 -12.24
C TRP A 478 -6.30 -9.90 -13.35
N ARG A 479 -7.37 -9.10 -13.18
CA ARG A 479 -7.83 -8.13 -14.18
C ARG A 479 -6.85 -6.99 -14.42
N ILE A 480 -6.11 -6.54 -13.39
CA ILE A 480 -5.21 -5.37 -13.50
C ILE A 480 -4.03 -5.59 -14.46
N ARG A 481 -3.78 -6.83 -14.89
CA ARG A 481 -2.70 -7.18 -15.84
C ARG A 481 -3.16 -8.05 -17.01
N SER A 482 -4.46 -8.28 -17.14
CA SER A 482 -4.98 -9.08 -18.24
C SER A 482 -5.26 -8.21 -19.46
N PRO A 483 -4.97 -8.70 -20.68
CA PRO A 483 -5.34 -7.99 -21.89
C PRO A 483 -6.86 -7.89 -22.01
N CYS A 484 -7.35 -6.75 -22.50
CA CYS A 484 -8.77 -6.51 -22.69
C CYS A 484 -9.25 -7.03 -24.06
N GLY A 485 -8.49 -6.77 -25.12
CA GLY A 485 -8.81 -7.09 -26.51
C GLY A 485 -9.91 -6.20 -27.09
N ASP A 486 -11.17 -6.48 -26.72
CA ASP A 486 -12.36 -5.72 -27.14
C ASP A 486 -13.07 -5.14 -25.91
N CYS A 487 -13.35 -3.84 -25.95
CA CYS A 487 -14.09 -3.13 -24.91
C CYS A 487 -15.30 -2.44 -25.54
N GLU A 488 -16.51 -2.89 -25.20
CA GLU A 488 -17.77 -2.33 -25.71
C GLU A 488 -17.84 -2.23 -27.26
N GLY A 489 -17.21 -3.18 -27.96
CA GLY A 489 -17.14 -3.22 -29.42
C GLY A 489 -16.03 -2.37 -30.05
N PHE A 490 -15.13 -1.78 -29.25
CA PHE A 490 -13.93 -1.10 -29.71
C PHE A 490 -12.69 -2.00 -29.57
N ASP A 491 -11.90 -2.07 -30.64
CA ASP A 491 -10.62 -2.78 -30.67
C ASP A 491 -9.57 -1.98 -29.89
N VAL A 492 -9.14 -2.53 -28.74
CA VAL A 492 -8.15 -1.95 -27.84
C VAL A 492 -6.86 -2.78 -27.75
N HIS A 493 -6.62 -3.72 -28.67
CA HIS A 493 -5.40 -4.56 -28.67
C HIS A 493 -4.10 -3.74 -28.74
N ILE A 494 -4.14 -2.53 -29.31
CA ILE A 494 -2.99 -1.61 -29.31
C ILE A 494 -2.55 -1.25 -27.89
N MET A 495 -3.50 -1.13 -26.96
CA MET A 495 -3.23 -0.88 -25.54
C MET A 495 -2.63 -2.12 -24.87
N ASP A 496 -3.19 -3.30 -25.12
CA ASP A 496 -2.66 -4.57 -24.63
C ASP A 496 -1.21 -4.78 -25.07
N ASP A 497 -0.93 -4.54 -26.35
CA ASP A 497 0.41 -4.61 -26.92
C ASP A 497 1.37 -3.61 -26.28
N MET A 498 0.88 -2.42 -25.91
CA MET A 498 1.69 -1.39 -25.25
C MET A 498 2.05 -1.80 -23.82
N ILE A 499 1.08 -2.28 -23.04
CA ILE A 499 1.30 -2.78 -21.68
C ILE A 499 2.24 -3.99 -21.71
N LYS A 500 2.00 -4.94 -22.62
CA LYS A 500 2.83 -6.14 -22.78
C LYS A 500 4.29 -5.79 -23.09
N ARG A 501 4.53 -4.91 -24.07
CA ARG A 501 5.89 -4.45 -24.39
C ARG A 501 6.57 -3.75 -23.20
N ALA A 502 5.81 -3.07 -22.37
CA ALA A 502 6.34 -2.39 -21.19
C ALA A 502 6.70 -3.37 -20.06
N LEU A 503 5.89 -4.40 -19.85
CA LEU A 503 6.18 -5.48 -18.90
C LEU A 503 7.37 -6.34 -19.34
N ASP A 504 7.47 -6.63 -20.64
CA ASP A 504 8.52 -7.47 -21.24
C ASP A 504 9.81 -6.67 -21.54
N PHE A 505 9.89 -5.38 -21.18
CA PHE A 505 11.06 -4.54 -21.48
C PHE A 505 12.31 -4.96 -20.71
N ARG A 506 12.15 -5.46 -19.48
CA ARG A 506 13.25 -6.04 -18.70
C ARG A 506 13.43 -7.50 -19.09
N GLU A 507 14.68 -7.96 -19.09
CA GLU A 507 15.06 -9.35 -19.42
C GLU A 507 14.40 -10.39 -18.46
N SER A 508 13.93 -9.95 -17.28
CA SER A 508 13.11 -10.71 -16.34
C SER A 508 11.91 -9.88 -15.89
N LYS A 509 10.71 -10.48 -15.86
CA LYS A 509 9.50 -9.86 -15.30
C LYS A 509 9.67 -9.69 -13.80
N GLU A 510 9.40 -8.50 -13.29
CA GLU A 510 9.41 -8.24 -11.85
C GLU A 510 8.06 -8.58 -11.23
N ALA A 511 8.11 -9.20 -10.05
CA ALA A 511 6.93 -9.37 -9.21
C ALA A 511 6.46 -8.02 -8.64
N GLU A 512 5.17 -7.88 -8.40
CA GLU A 512 4.54 -6.65 -7.93
C GLU A 512 4.10 -6.76 -6.46
N PRO A 513 4.37 -5.75 -5.60
CA PRO A 513 3.97 -5.79 -4.21
C PRO A 513 2.49 -5.41 -4.01
N HIS A 514 1.68 -6.36 -3.55
CA HIS A 514 0.24 -6.19 -3.28
C HIS A 514 -0.13 -6.61 -1.84
N PRO A 515 -0.99 -5.85 -1.13
CA PRO A 515 -1.50 -6.26 0.19
C PRO A 515 -2.61 -7.30 0.02
N LEU A 516 -2.26 -8.59 -0.07
CA LEU A 516 -3.22 -9.63 -0.51
C LEU A 516 -4.38 -9.91 0.45
N TRP A 517 -4.35 -9.37 1.67
CA TRP A 517 -5.53 -9.39 2.54
C TRP A 517 -6.72 -8.62 1.93
N GLU A 518 -6.46 -7.72 0.98
CA GLU A 518 -7.44 -6.92 0.22
C GLU A 518 -7.95 -7.62 -1.05
N TYR A 519 -7.32 -8.74 -1.44
CA TYR A 519 -7.56 -9.38 -2.74
C TYR A 519 -7.78 -10.88 -2.58
N PRO A 520 -9.04 -11.34 -2.49
CA PRO A 520 -9.35 -12.75 -2.34
C PRO A 520 -8.73 -13.62 -3.43
N CYS A 521 -8.07 -14.70 -3.00
CA CYS A 521 -7.50 -15.70 -3.87
C CYS A 521 -7.51 -17.07 -3.21
N ARG A 522 -7.55 -18.12 -4.02
CA ARG A 522 -7.43 -19.51 -3.55
C ARG A 522 -6.15 -20.16 -4.07
N CYS A 523 -5.55 -20.96 -3.21
CA CYS A 523 -4.28 -21.61 -3.46
C CYS A 523 -4.52 -22.83 -4.35
N LEU A 524 -3.81 -22.95 -5.48
CA LEU A 524 -3.90 -24.05 -6.46
C LEU A 524 -2.82 -25.12 -6.26
N SER A 525 -1.72 -24.75 -5.63
CA SER A 525 -0.63 -25.63 -5.21
C SER A 525 -0.49 -25.64 -3.69
N GLU A 526 0.32 -26.55 -3.16
CA GLU A 526 0.87 -26.37 -1.82
C GLU A 526 1.90 -25.23 -1.82
N PRO A 527 2.08 -24.52 -0.69
CA PRO A 527 3.22 -23.64 -0.48
C PRO A 527 4.54 -24.40 -0.59
N GLN A 528 5.51 -23.82 -1.30
CA GLN A 528 6.84 -24.38 -1.46
C GLN A 528 7.91 -23.37 -1.03
N GLN A 529 8.88 -23.85 -0.25
CA GLN A 529 10.08 -23.11 0.07
C GLN A 529 11.05 -23.15 -1.12
N ILE A 530 11.50 -21.99 -1.59
CA ILE A 530 12.33 -21.84 -2.80
C ILE A 530 13.78 -21.56 -2.43
N LEU A 531 14.04 -20.57 -1.56
CA LEU A 531 15.38 -20.20 -1.11
C LEU A 531 15.46 -20.19 0.41
N THR A 532 16.66 -20.41 0.95
CA THR A 532 16.97 -20.30 2.37
C THR A 532 18.19 -19.41 2.57
N PHE A 533 18.11 -18.51 3.54
CA PHE A 533 19.14 -17.55 3.88
C PHE A 533 19.57 -17.78 5.33
N ASP A 534 20.80 -18.24 5.54
CA ASP A 534 21.30 -18.54 6.88
C ASP A 534 21.97 -17.31 7.50
N PHE A 535 21.22 -16.56 8.32
CA PHE A 535 21.72 -15.36 8.99
C PHE A 535 22.79 -15.64 10.05
N ARG A 536 23.00 -16.91 10.42
CA ARG A 536 24.13 -17.28 11.30
C ARG A 536 25.46 -17.22 10.55
N GLN A 537 25.45 -17.20 9.22
CA GLN A 537 26.64 -17.06 8.37
C GLN A 537 26.63 -15.71 7.63
N PRO A 538 27.80 -15.22 7.17
CA PRO A 538 27.86 -14.09 6.25
C PRO A 538 27.12 -14.37 4.93
N VAL A 539 26.71 -13.30 4.23
CA VAL A 539 26.19 -13.37 2.86
C VAL A 539 27.26 -14.03 1.96
N PRO A 540 26.91 -15.07 1.19
CA PRO A 540 27.85 -15.73 0.29
C PRO A 540 28.24 -14.82 -0.88
N PRO A 541 29.47 -14.93 -1.42
CA PRO A 541 29.91 -14.11 -2.55
C PRO A 541 29.38 -14.59 -3.91
N HIS A 542 28.67 -15.72 -3.96
CA HIS A 542 28.19 -16.35 -5.20
C HIS A 542 26.66 -16.40 -5.23
N LEU A 543 26.13 -16.40 -6.45
CA LEU A 543 24.70 -16.56 -6.74
C LEU A 543 24.08 -17.72 -5.95
N ILE A 544 22.92 -17.48 -5.34
CA ILE A 544 22.10 -18.55 -4.77
C ILE A 544 20.97 -18.81 -5.77
N HIS A 545 21.01 -19.98 -6.40
CA HIS A 545 20.09 -20.39 -7.45
C HIS A 545 19.15 -21.49 -6.95
N ALA A 546 17.89 -21.41 -7.34
CA ALA A 546 16.92 -22.48 -7.19
C ALA A 546 16.11 -22.66 -8.47
N GLU A 547 15.98 -23.91 -8.92
CA GLU A 547 15.09 -24.32 -9.99
C GLU A 547 14.20 -25.47 -9.50
N GLY A 548 13.00 -25.57 -10.04
CA GLY A 548 12.08 -26.63 -9.69
C GLY A 548 10.74 -26.54 -10.38
N SER A 549 9.80 -27.37 -9.92
CA SER A 549 8.43 -27.42 -10.42
C SER A 549 7.43 -27.49 -9.28
N ILE A 550 6.33 -26.77 -9.42
CA ILE A 550 5.21 -26.72 -8.49
C ILE A 550 4.03 -27.48 -9.12
N GLU A 551 3.53 -28.50 -8.43
CA GLU A 551 2.36 -29.28 -8.84
C GLU A 551 1.05 -28.53 -8.52
N LEU A 552 0.17 -28.41 -9.51
CA LEU A 552 -1.17 -27.84 -9.32
C LEU A 552 -2.13 -28.95 -8.87
N ARG A 553 -2.45 -28.94 -7.58
CA ARG A 553 -3.28 -29.97 -6.93
C ARG A 553 -4.77 -29.68 -6.97
N ARG A 554 -5.14 -28.44 -7.29
CA ARG A 554 -6.54 -28.01 -7.33
C ARG A 554 -6.89 -27.45 -8.70
N PRO A 555 -8.10 -27.72 -9.21
CA PRO A 555 -8.54 -27.16 -10.47
C PRO A 555 -8.75 -25.64 -10.35
N GLY A 556 -8.29 -24.90 -11.34
CA GLY A 556 -8.44 -23.45 -11.42
C GLY A 556 -7.56 -22.83 -12.48
N ARG A 557 -7.70 -21.53 -12.66
CA ARG A 557 -6.84 -20.70 -13.49
C ARG A 557 -5.66 -20.22 -12.66
N SER A 558 -4.47 -20.63 -13.05
CA SER A 558 -3.22 -20.15 -12.46
C SER A 558 -2.96 -18.70 -12.90
N HIS A 559 -3.48 -17.74 -12.14
CA HIS A 559 -3.34 -16.32 -12.44
C HIS A 559 -1.92 -15.79 -12.13
N GLY A 560 -1.25 -16.37 -11.14
CA GLY A 560 0.12 -16.02 -10.81
C GLY A 560 0.71 -16.84 -9.66
N ALA A 561 2.00 -16.63 -9.43
CA ALA A 561 2.73 -17.10 -8.26
C ALA A 561 2.83 -15.96 -7.24
N VAL A 562 2.47 -16.24 -5.99
CA VAL A 562 2.65 -15.29 -4.88
C VAL A 562 3.90 -15.70 -4.11
N LEU A 563 4.72 -14.73 -3.71
CA LEU A 563 5.95 -14.94 -2.94
C LEU A 563 5.96 -14.09 -1.66
N TRP A 564 6.52 -14.66 -0.59
CA TRP A 564 6.70 -14.00 0.70
C TRP A 564 7.93 -14.52 1.46
N MET A 565 8.33 -13.78 2.50
CA MET A 565 9.41 -14.19 3.40
C MET A 565 8.84 -14.82 4.66
N GLU A 566 9.49 -15.87 5.14
CA GLU A 566 9.34 -16.37 6.50
C GLU A 566 10.66 -16.21 7.26
N TYR A 567 10.56 -15.79 8.52
CA TYR A 567 11.70 -15.57 9.39
C TYR A 567 11.63 -16.55 10.56
N HIS A 568 12.59 -17.46 10.61
CA HIS A 568 12.73 -18.38 11.74
C HIS A 568 13.48 -17.65 12.85
N LEU A 569 12.74 -17.17 13.85
CA LEU A 569 13.28 -16.38 14.97
C LEU A 569 14.20 -17.25 15.83
N THR A 570 13.76 -18.47 16.13
CA THR A 570 14.47 -19.51 16.90
C THR A 570 14.19 -20.88 16.26
N PRO A 571 14.78 -22.00 16.73
CA PRO A 571 14.47 -23.32 16.18
C PRO A 571 12.99 -23.71 16.21
N ASP A 572 12.22 -23.16 17.16
CA ASP A 572 10.81 -23.51 17.39
C ASP A 572 9.84 -22.34 17.11
N SER A 573 10.32 -21.21 16.57
CA SER A 573 9.52 -20.01 16.35
C SER A 573 9.75 -19.42 14.96
N THR A 574 8.66 -19.16 14.23
CA THR A 574 8.68 -18.62 12.86
C THR A 574 7.60 -17.55 12.71
N VAL A 575 7.93 -16.46 12.01
CA VAL A 575 6.99 -15.40 11.63
C VAL A 575 6.88 -15.35 10.12
N SER A 576 5.65 -15.40 9.59
CA SER A 576 5.36 -15.28 8.16
C SER A 576 4.94 -13.85 7.81
N THR A 577 5.51 -13.31 6.72
CA THR A 577 5.10 -12.03 6.11
C THR A 577 4.06 -12.20 5.00
N GLY A 578 3.62 -13.43 4.74
CA GLY A 578 2.64 -13.74 3.70
C GLY A 578 1.56 -14.65 4.23
N LEU A 579 1.54 -15.90 3.78
CA LEU A 579 0.48 -16.84 4.09
C LEU A 579 0.49 -17.18 5.59
N LEU A 580 -0.62 -16.93 6.29
CA LEU A 580 -0.80 -17.25 7.72
C LEU A 580 -1.45 -18.61 7.93
N LYS A 581 -2.40 -18.96 7.06
CA LYS A 581 -3.06 -20.25 7.01
C LYS A 581 -3.28 -20.62 5.55
N SER A 582 -2.78 -21.78 5.13
CA SER A 582 -3.25 -22.41 3.89
C SER A 582 -4.69 -22.86 4.16
N ALA A 583 -5.63 -22.38 3.36
CA ALA A 583 -7.00 -22.84 3.50
C ALA A 583 -7.06 -24.35 3.24
N GLU A 584 -7.69 -25.09 4.17
CA GLU A 584 -8.22 -26.42 3.90
C GLU A 584 -9.03 -26.38 2.59
N ASP A 585 -9.02 -27.49 1.84
CA ASP A 585 -9.47 -27.79 0.45
C ASP A 585 -10.37 -26.83 -0.36
N LYS A 586 -11.07 -25.85 0.23
CA LYS A 586 -12.02 -24.93 -0.43
C LYS A 586 -12.00 -23.46 0.03
N GLY A 587 -11.18 -23.05 0.99
CA GLY A 587 -11.19 -21.65 1.48
C GLY A 587 -10.25 -20.70 0.72
N ASP A 588 -10.44 -19.39 0.93
CA ASP A 588 -9.52 -18.35 0.47
C ASP A 588 -8.25 -18.33 1.33
N CYS A 589 -7.11 -18.00 0.70
CA CYS A 589 -5.82 -17.89 1.40
C CYS A 589 -5.87 -16.70 2.39
N CYS A 590 -5.40 -16.90 3.62
CA CYS A 590 -5.33 -15.84 4.64
C CYS A 590 -3.94 -15.22 4.68
N TRP A 591 -3.82 -13.95 4.32
CA TRP A 591 -2.56 -13.22 4.23
C TRP A 591 -2.30 -12.35 5.47
N ASN A 592 -1.02 -12.14 5.78
CA ASN A 592 -0.60 -11.18 6.79
C ASN A 592 -1.02 -9.77 6.37
N PRO A 593 -1.88 -9.08 7.14
CA PRO A 593 -2.44 -7.79 6.74
C PRO A 593 -1.46 -6.63 6.86
N HIS A 594 -0.29 -6.85 7.49
CA HIS A 594 0.70 -5.81 7.75
C HIS A 594 1.79 -5.74 6.68
N CYS A 595 1.85 -6.72 5.78
CA CYS A 595 2.87 -6.86 4.75
C CYS A 595 2.23 -6.90 3.36
N LYS A 596 2.94 -6.36 2.37
CA LYS A 596 2.65 -6.62 0.96
C LYS A 596 3.38 -7.90 0.54
N GLN A 597 2.71 -8.76 -0.21
CA GLN A 597 3.30 -9.96 -0.83
C GLN A 597 3.69 -9.64 -2.27
N ALA A 598 4.66 -10.36 -2.82
CA ALA A 598 5.05 -10.19 -4.21
C ALA A 598 4.21 -11.09 -5.12
N VAL A 599 3.59 -10.53 -6.16
CA VAL A 599 2.76 -11.27 -7.12
C VAL A 599 3.47 -11.27 -8.47
N TYR A 600 3.82 -12.46 -8.94
CA TYR A 600 4.28 -12.68 -10.30
C TYR A 600 3.09 -13.16 -11.15
N PHE A 601 2.54 -12.27 -11.97
CA PHE A 601 1.45 -12.62 -12.87
C PHE A 601 1.96 -13.49 -14.03
N PHE A 602 1.29 -14.61 -14.28
CA PHE A 602 1.60 -15.43 -15.45
C PHE A 602 1.12 -14.73 -16.71
N THR A 603 1.86 -14.90 -17.80
CA THR A 603 1.41 -14.43 -19.11
C THR A 603 0.13 -15.19 -19.47
N THR A 604 -1.00 -14.51 -19.39
CA THR A 604 -2.32 -15.14 -19.53
C THR A 604 -2.46 -15.76 -20.92
N ALA A 605 -2.75 -17.06 -20.96
CA ALA A 605 -3.45 -17.66 -22.09
C ALA A 605 -4.88 -17.11 -22.13
N ASP A 606 -5.45 -17.01 -23.33
CA ASP A 606 -6.81 -16.52 -23.60
C ASP A 606 -7.81 -16.94 -22.48
N PRO A 607 -8.53 -16.00 -21.83
CA PRO A 607 -9.53 -16.33 -20.81
C PRO A 607 -10.68 -17.22 -21.31
N ARG A 608 -10.74 -17.52 -22.62
CA ARG A 608 -11.65 -18.50 -23.25
C ARG A 608 -11.04 -19.90 -23.39
N ALA A 609 -9.77 -20.10 -23.01
CA ALA A 609 -9.13 -21.41 -23.04
C ALA A 609 -9.84 -22.39 -22.08
N PRO A 610 -10.03 -23.66 -22.50
CA PRO A 610 -10.71 -24.67 -21.68
C PRO A 610 -9.95 -24.94 -20.37
N LEU A 611 -10.69 -25.35 -19.33
CA LEU A 611 -10.21 -25.68 -17.97
C LEU A 611 -9.22 -26.88 -17.87
N GLY A 612 -8.57 -27.26 -18.97
CA GLY A 612 -7.52 -28.29 -19.01
C GLY A 612 -6.13 -27.66 -18.97
N GLY A 613 -5.86 -26.82 -17.98
CA GLY A 613 -4.59 -26.10 -17.85
C GLY A 613 -3.41 -27.01 -17.47
N PRO A 614 -2.17 -26.52 -17.64
CA PRO A 614 -0.95 -27.23 -17.29
C PRO A 614 -0.96 -27.70 -15.85
N GLN A 615 -0.52 -28.94 -15.63
CA GLN A 615 -0.50 -29.55 -14.29
C GLN A 615 0.65 -29.05 -13.41
N THR A 616 1.62 -28.35 -14.01
CA THR A 616 2.84 -27.94 -13.32
C THR A 616 3.25 -26.52 -13.72
N VAL A 617 3.87 -25.82 -12.77
CA VAL A 617 4.53 -24.54 -12.98
C VAL A 617 6.02 -24.73 -12.69
N SER A 618 6.87 -24.61 -13.70
CA SER A 618 8.31 -24.58 -13.49
C SER A 618 8.75 -23.20 -13.02
N TYR A 619 9.79 -23.13 -12.20
CA TYR A 619 10.37 -21.88 -11.73
C TYR A 619 11.90 -21.90 -11.79
N THR A 620 12.47 -20.72 -11.97
CA THR A 620 13.88 -20.42 -11.74
C THR A 620 13.95 -19.14 -10.93
N VAL A 621 14.69 -19.16 -9.81
CA VAL A 621 14.82 -18.04 -8.89
C VAL A 621 16.28 -17.88 -8.49
N ASP A 622 16.80 -16.67 -8.68
CA ASP A 622 18.20 -16.32 -8.46
C ASP A 622 18.30 -15.14 -7.49
N PHE A 623 18.96 -15.34 -6.35
CA PHE A 623 19.37 -14.26 -5.46
C PHE A 623 20.80 -13.81 -5.79
N HIS A 624 20.96 -12.53 -6.10
CA HIS A 624 22.22 -11.89 -6.50
C HIS A 624 22.86 -11.18 -5.31
N PRO A 625 23.91 -11.73 -4.66
CA PRO A 625 24.44 -11.15 -3.42
C PRO A 625 25.12 -9.78 -3.57
N HIS A 626 25.42 -9.34 -4.79
CA HIS A 626 26.03 -8.03 -5.03
C HIS A 626 25.02 -6.89 -5.01
N THR A 627 23.77 -7.15 -5.36
CA THR A 627 22.68 -6.16 -5.39
C THR A 627 21.60 -6.44 -4.34
N GLY A 628 21.48 -7.70 -3.91
CA GLY A 628 20.41 -8.18 -3.05
C GLY A 628 19.07 -8.36 -3.76
N ASP A 629 19.08 -8.27 -5.09
CA ASP A 629 17.90 -8.52 -5.91
C ASP A 629 17.63 -10.02 -6.04
N ILE A 630 16.36 -10.33 -6.26
CA ILE A 630 15.90 -11.65 -6.65
C ILE A 630 15.27 -11.56 -8.02
N THR A 631 15.86 -12.23 -9.01
CA THR A 631 15.26 -12.41 -10.33
C THR A 631 14.52 -13.74 -10.39
N MET A 632 13.41 -13.78 -11.11
CA MET A 632 12.59 -14.98 -11.21
C MET A 632 11.96 -15.14 -12.58
N ASP A 633 11.73 -16.39 -12.95
CA ASP A 633 10.90 -16.79 -14.07
C ASP A 633 9.98 -17.91 -13.58
N PHE A 634 8.69 -17.78 -13.90
CA PHE A 634 7.71 -18.83 -13.72
C PHE A 634 7.05 -19.13 -15.07
N SER A 635 7.08 -20.39 -15.47
CA SER A 635 6.49 -20.82 -16.73
C SER A 635 5.58 -22.03 -16.55
N LEU A 636 4.43 -21.98 -17.21
CA LEU A 636 3.44 -23.04 -17.22
C LEU A 636 3.92 -24.18 -18.12
N SER A 637 3.97 -25.41 -17.60
CA SER A 637 4.46 -26.60 -18.32
C SER A 637 3.42 -27.72 -18.37
N ASP A 638 3.12 -28.19 -19.59
CA ASP A 638 2.35 -29.40 -19.86
C ASP A 638 3.28 -30.62 -19.87
N THR A 639 3.88 -31.00 -18.74
CA THR A 639 4.65 -32.25 -18.69
C THR A 639 3.75 -33.42 -18.30
N LEU A 640 3.17 -34.07 -19.32
CA LEU A 640 3.12 -35.52 -19.36
C LEU A 640 4.52 -35.98 -19.78
N ASP A 641 5.40 -36.18 -18.81
CA ASP A 641 6.65 -36.89 -19.09
C ASP A 641 6.29 -38.38 -19.21
N ASP A 642 5.87 -38.80 -20.41
CA ASP A 642 5.78 -40.21 -20.82
C ASP A 642 7.21 -40.76 -20.95
N GLY A 643 7.86 -40.96 -19.81
CA GLY A 643 9.19 -41.54 -19.67
C GLY A 643 9.15 -43.03 -19.36
N GLN A 644 8.97 -43.84 -20.41
CA GLN A 644 9.23 -45.31 -20.55
C GLN A 644 8.56 -46.33 -19.63
#